data_AF-A0AAV1E852-F1
#
_entry.id   AF-A0AAV1E852-F1
#
_cell.length_a   1.000
_cell.length_b   1.000
_cell.length_c   1.000
_cell.angle_alpha   90.00
_cell.angle_beta   90.00
_cell.angle_gamma   90.00
#
_symmetry.space_group_name_H-M   'P 1'
#
loop_
_entity.id
_entity.type
_entity.pdbx_description
1 polymer ?
#
loop_
_entity_poly.entity_id
_entity_poly.type
_entity_poly.pdbx_seq_one_letter_code
_entity_poly.pdbx_strand_id
1 'polypeptide(L)'
;MYSRESIVQDALDELQSISQKFSDLFPDWELNRLRQLLEWGRWFYLWGRKWGDEQDVGWETAVCTVEDTLHRHSLEILFLCLTLKEKLLRVDDSDERWDADSEGWYDVLKNFLWRIIGSVKPGIEELVRIMGTDLTLQTRSSSRTDVKQLLDSVDFILHTFQSLESHTLHETVTFMKNFIRFATLHGLEDRQIIEDLFSHFERVFIQSQVLLFHVCVIQRYLFANSHGELLRKIEPVESRVCEIYVGVLQDVSKFSGSSFHPTKETHALVFRDLVDSLIFLILNLFFRDCIFVDMFHHEMHKVHEGLSFLRTTLSEHHDKLDDLIRPLICEAGILIFHLYQENGEQRGRLIAKLELLFSNFETKPQILKAAEEDAPRFPPTSAYPQTNLLGFIDSVLEKIKSFVIQVSSEKDKFRALHDDLTVLRSFVVHDNGMTIQDLSSRIATVAYDTEFVLDSLVVAGKPLRTSLIVQLDVIITEIELIKTQVSEIPWSMEPTIAVQKISQANLKMALAVGKIPDSNDRVVGLDDEAKIIIDRLTRGTKQLDVVSIVGMAGLGKTSLAKKVYHHSHISHHFQVRSWVTVSQEYNTKSLLIGILSGLDQNSTGEYINMREDDLAERLRKWLKGIRYLMILDDIWDTQVWNSLKMSFPDDDKGSRILLTSRQETIGLEINPHSEPHRLRALNHDESWELFRKKMCFDQSCPSEEVIARAKTIAKSCKGLPLMILIVAGFLANTEPSKWEEVEEMLKTEIIIPSSILNLSDLETLIVYSGGRVLLPDTLWGMKKLRHLEGALEFVLPSEIPVANLENLQTFSTVSFTCSQTMVGVLKKLPNLRTLRCRLDLGGGECTVDFITLNQLESLDITRGRNLFQFRFPQNLKDLYLDSTCLPWSEVSAIGRLPNLEALRLDGNEYEGENWDIEEEGTFPKLRVLELCYIPSLERWTTASDDDFPSIETLILAACNRLKEIPSCIAQSSTLQMIEVLDCPRVYDSVKEIHETQMDYGNEDLRIYLDKEQLTKDQLHAHPTNSPTNIFILAGQSNMAGRGGVHGGVWDGIVLPECRPNPSILRLSANLTWEEARDPLHKDIDVNKTAGVGPGMPFANGVLNKDPSFGTIGLVPCAVGGTNITEWRRGKFLYNQLVNRASAAVKSGGIIRAMLWFQGESDTKIQEDALSYGRNLETFFTNVRADLRLPSLPIIQVAVTSAEGTLIDTIRQAQLGFKLPNVRCIDAKGLQLKSDDLHLTAESEVQVGKMLADAFFQFYSEQSTTP
;
A
#
# COMPACT_ATOMS: atom_id res chain seq x y z
N MET A 1 -45.48 -4.13 37.77
CA MET A 1 -44.31 -4.88 38.27
C MET A 1 -43.93 -5.87 37.20
N TYR A 2 -43.14 -5.43 36.22
CA TYR A 2 -42.50 -6.35 35.28
C TYR A 2 -41.28 -6.97 35.99
N SER A 3 -40.98 -8.25 35.76
CA SER A 3 -39.73 -8.83 36.26
C SER A 3 -38.54 -8.07 35.65
N ARG A 4 -37.43 -7.97 36.37
CA ARG A 4 -36.24 -7.25 35.88
C ARG A 4 -35.73 -7.80 34.55
N GLU A 5 -35.86 -9.11 34.34
CA GLU A 5 -35.57 -9.79 33.06
C GLU A 5 -36.51 -9.38 31.92
N SER A 6 -37.81 -9.18 32.19
CA SER A 6 -38.78 -8.75 31.18
C SER A 6 -38.39 -7.40 30.58
N ILE A 7 -37.90 -6.47 31.41
CA ILE A 7 -37.54 -5.11 30.97
C ILE A 7 -36.29 -5.11 30.07
N VAL A 8 -35.34 -6.02 30.32
CA VAL A 8 -34.17 -6.18 29.43
C VAL A 8 -34.59 -6.75 28.09
N GLN A 9 -35.50 -7.72 28.07
CA GLN A 9 -36.03 -8.30 26.83
C GLN A 9 -36.85 -7.27 26.04
N ASP A 10 -37.71 -6.49 26.72
CA ASP A 10 -38.50 -5.44 26.09
C ASP A 10 -37.59 -4.38 25.42
N ALA A 11 -36.45 -4.04 26.04
CA ALA A 11 -35.48 -3.11 25.46
C ALA A 11 -34.77 -3.69 24.21
N LEU A 12 -34.46 -4.99 24.21
CA LEU A 12 -33.87 -5.68 23.06
C LEU A 12 -34.84 -5.73 21.87
N ASP A 13 -36.10 -6.09 22.14
CA ASP A 13 -37.15 -6.20 21.12
C ASP A 13 -37.43 -4.82 20.49
N GLU A 14 -37.42 -3.76 21.30
CA GLU A 14 -37.67 -2.39 20.85
C GLU A 14 -36.51 -1.83 20.01
N LEU A 15 -35.26 -2.11 20.37
CA LEU A 15 -34.08 -1.78 19.57
C LEU A 15 -34.09 -2.51 18.22
N GLN A 16 -34.47 -3.78 18.21
CA GLN A 16 -34.61 -4.57 16.98
C GLN A 16 -35.71 -3.99 16.07
N SER A 17 -36.84 -3.60 16.65
CA SER A 17 -37.97 -2.96 15.94
C SER A 17 -37.57 -1.64 15.27
N ILE A 18 -36.76 -0.82 15.93
CA ILE A 18 -36.25 0.45 15.36
C ILE A 18 -35.22 0.20 14.26
N SER A 19 -34.26 -0.70 14.48
CA SER A 19 -33.24 -1.06 13.48
C SER A 19 -33.85 -1.61 12.19
N GLN A 20 -34.90 -2.45 12.29
CA GLN A 20 -35.59 -2.98 11.11
C GLN A 20 -36.47 -1.96 10.39
N LYS A 21 -37.10 -1.02 11.12
CA LYS A 21 -38.00 -0.02 10.51
C LYS A 21 -37.29 1.14 9.85
N PHE A 22 -36.05 1.44 10.26
CA PHE A 22 -35.36 2.67 9.88
C PHE A 22 -33.89 2.43 9.47
N SER A 23 -33.60 1.28 8.85
CA SER A 23 -32.26 0.90 8.34
C SER A 23 -31.62 1.94 7.41
N ASP A 24 -32.45 2.74 6.74
CA ASP A 24 -32.00 3.74 5.77
C ASP A 24 -31.61 5.10 6.40
N LEU A 25 -31.95 5.33 7.68
CA LEU A 25 -31.79 6.62 8.38
C LEU A 25 -30.69 6.63 9.45
N PHE A 26 -30.26 5.45 9.94
CA PHE A 26 -29.17 5.31 10.90
C PHE A 26 -28.07 4.41 10.37
N PRO A 27 -26.78 4.67 10.67
CA PRO A 27 -25.73 3.69 10.45
C PRO A 27 -26.00 2.42 11.26
N ASP A 28 -26.24 1.28 10.59
CA ASP A 28 -26.63 0.00 11.20
C ASP A 28 -25.73 -0.47 12.36
N TRP A 29 -24.48 -0.02 12.40
CA TRP A 29 -23.48 -0.52 13.34
C TRP A 29 -23.64 0.00 14.78
N GLU A 30 -24.18 1.20 15.04
CA GLU A 30 -24.29 1.73 16.43
C GLU A 30 -25.46 1.13 17.21
N LEU A 31 -26.64 1.00 16.58
CA LEU A 31 -27.81 0.35 17.20
C LEU A 31 -27.57 -1.15 17.42
N ASN A 32 -26.88 -1.81 16.48
CA ASN A 32 -26.44 -3.20 16.65
C ASN A 32 -25.48 -3.36 17.84
N ARG A 33 -24.59 -2.39 18.07
CA ARG A 33 -23.64 -2.43 19.20
C ARG A 33 -24.32 -2.26 20.56
N LEU A 34 -25.34 -1.40 20.65
CA LEU A 34 -26.17 -1.27 21.85
C LEU A 34 -26.94 -2.57 22.15
N ARG A 35 -27.51 -3.21 21.12
CA ARG A 35 -28.20 -4.50 21.27
C ARG A 35 -27.26 -5.59 21.77
N GLN A 36 -26.09 -5.72 21.15
CA GLN A 36 -25.08 -6.70 21.56
C GLN A 36 -24.68 -6.51 23.02
N LEU A 37 -24.39 -5.28 23.47
CA LEU A 37 -24.02 -5.00 24.86
C LEU A 37 -25.10 -5.43 25.88
N LEU A 38 -26.38 -5.27 25.55
CA LEU A 38 -27.49 -5.72 26.39
C LEU A 38 -27.63 -7.24 26.43
N GLU A 39 -27.52 -7.92 25.28
CA GLU A 39 -27.55 -9.39 25.19
C GLU A 39 -26.41 -10.00 26.02
N TRP A 40 -25.23 -9.39 25.92
CA TRP A 40 -24.03 -9.75 26.66
C TRP A 40 -24.19 -9.62 28.16
N GLY A 41 -24.59 -8.44 28.62
CA GLY A 41 -24.82 -8.22 30.05
C GLY A 41 -25.90 -9.13 30.61
N ARG A 42 -26.99 -9.36 29.86
CA ARG A 42 -28.06 -10.30 30.25
C ARG A 42 -27.51 -11.70 30.45
N TRP A 43 -26.61 -12.15 29.59
CA TRP A 43 -25.97 -13.46 29.72
C TRP A 43 -25.08 -13.53 30.96
N PHE A 44 -24.20 -12.53 31.19
CA PHE A 44 -23.35 -12.49 32.40
C PHE A 44 -24.17 -12.52 33.69
N TYR A 45 -25.32 -11.85 33.70
CA TYR A 45 -26.27 -11.90 34.80
C TYR A 45 -26.86 -13.31 35.00
N LEU A 46 -27.44 -13.91 33.95
CA LEU A 46 -28.06 -15.25 34.01
C LEU A 46 -27.05 -16.34 34.40
N TRP A 47 -25.83 -16.23 33.89
CA TRP A 47 -24.73 -17.14 34.20
C TRP A 47 -24.25 -16.95 35.64
N GLY A 48 -24.00 -15.69 36.06
CA GLY A 48 -23.57 -15.36 37.41
C GLY A 48 -24.56 -15.83 38.49
N ARG A 49 -25.87 -15.77 38.20
CA ARG A 49 -26.92 -16.30 39.07
C ARG A 49 -26.96 -17.83 39.14
N LYS A 50 -26.53 -18.52 38.09
CA LYS A 50 -26.64 -19.98 37.96
C LYS A 50 -25.41 -20.72 38.50
N TRP A 51 -24.24 -20.12 38.37
CA TRP A 51 -22.95 -20.75 38.70
C TRP A 51 -22.23 -20.09 39.88
N GLY A 52 -22.84 -19.05 40.45
CA GLY A 52 -22.32 -18.34 41.61
C GLY A 52 -22.43 -19.09 42.93
N ASP A 53 -21.46 -18.87 43.81
CA ASP A 53 -21.65 -19.15 45.22
C ASP A 53 -22.43 -17.98 45.84
N GLU A 54 -23.71 -18.19 46.16
CA GLU A 54 -24.55 -17.20 46.87
C GLU A 54 -23.95 -16.80 48.24
N GLN A 55 -22.96 -17.54 48.75
CA GLN A 55 -22.23 -17.22 49.98
C GLN A 55 -20.96 -16.38 49.75
N ASP A 56 -20.49 -16.25 48.50
CA ASP A 56 -19.41 -15.32 48.15
C ASP A 56 -19.98 -13.91 47.99
N VAL A 57 -19.73 -13.08 49.00
CA VAL A 57 -20.20 -11.69 49.07
C VAL A 57 -19.66 -10.86 47.89
N GLY A 58 -18.45 -11.14 47.40
CA GLY A 58 -17.88 -10.45 46.24
C GLY A 58 -18.60 -10.82 44.95
N TRP A 59 -18.89 -12.11 44.77
CA TRP A 59 -19.63 -12.62 43.62
C TRP A 59 -21.06 -12.06 43.57
N GLU A 60 -21.82 -12.18 44.65
CA GLU A 60 -23.22 -11.75 44.70
C GLU A 60 -23.34 -10.22 44.51
N THR A 61 -22.37 -9.46 45.04
CA THR A 61 -22.30 -8.00 44.81
C THR A 61 -22.04 -7.67 43.35
N ALA A 62 -21.15 -8.41 42.67
CA ALA A 62 -20.84 -8.18 41.27
C ALA A 62 -22.02 -8.56 40.36
N VAL A 63 -22.69 -9.69 40.61
CA VAL A 63 -23.91 -10.11 39.89
C VAL A 63 -25.04 -9.09 40.07
N CYS A 64 -25.28 -8.62 41.29
CA CYS A 64 -26.28 -7.58 41.56
C CYS A 64 -25.94 -6.24 40.87
N THR A 65 -24.65 -5.89 40.81
CA THR A 65 -24.19 -4.67 40.13
C THR A 65 -24.47 -4.73 38.62
N VAL A 66 -24.19 -5.87 37.98
CA VAL A 66 -24.51 -6.10 36.57
C VAL A 66 -26.03 -6.07 36.35
N GLU A 67 -26.80 -6.73 37.21
CA GLU A 67 -28.27 -6.77 37.14
C GLU A 67 -28.92 -5.37 37.24
N ASP A 68 -28.55 -4.59 38.26
CA ASP A 68 -29.10 -3.26 38.51
C ASP A 68 -28.74 -2.28 37.39
N THR A 69 -27.52 -2.42 36.84
CA THR A 69 -27.04 -1.58 35.75
C THR A 69 -27.76 -1.89 34.44
N LEU A 70 -27.94 -3.16 34.11
CA LEU A 70 -28.71 -3.58 32.93
C LEU A 70 -30.16 -3.13 33.02
N HIS A 71 -30.77 -3.30 34.18
CA HIS A 71 -32.14 -2.87 34.42
C HIS A 71 -32.30 -1.35 34.23
N ARG A 72 -31.40 -0.55 34.80
CA ARG A 72 -31.40 0.92 34.67
C ARG A 72 -31.27 1.36 33.22
N HIS A 73 -30.28 0.84 32.49
CA HIS A 73 -30.03 1.27 31.12
C HIS A 73 -31.05 0.71 30.13
N SER A 74 -31.66 -0.45 30.40
CA SER A 74 -32.79 -0.95 29.60
C SER A 74 -33.98 0.01 29.66
N LEU A 75 -34.27 0.63 30.82
CA LEU A 75 -35.30 1.67 30.93
C LEU A 75 -34.93 2.96 30.18
N GLU A 76 -33.66 3.37 30.23
CA GLU A 76 -33.17 4.53 29.48
C GLU A 76 -33.21 4.28 27.96
N ILE A 77 -32.90 3.06 27.51
CA ILE A 77 -32.98 2.63 26.11
C ILE A 77 -34.43 2.65 25.64
N LEU A 78 -35.35 2.12 26.43
CA LEU A 78 -36.79 2.18 26.11
C LEU A 78 -37.27 3.63 25.99
N PHE A 79 -36.82 4.52 26.87
CA PHE A 79 -37.12 5.96 26.79
C PHE A 79 -36.52 6.62 25.54
N LEU A 80 -35.28 6.28 25.19
CA LEU A 80 -34.61 6.74 23.97
C LEU A 80 -35.36 6.27 22.72
N CYS A 81 -35.75 4.99 22.68
CA CYS A 81 -36.52 4.38 21.61
C CYS A 81 -37.88 5.08 21.43
N LEU A 82 -38.57 5.38 22.53
CA LEU A 82 -39.82 6.14 22.52
C LEU A 82 -39.64 7.58 22.01
N THR A 83 -38.56 8.24 22.43
CA THR A 83 -38.24 9.62 22.00
C THR A 83 -37.92 9.67 20.50
N LEU A 84 -37.16 8.68 20.00
CA LEU A 84 -36.87 8.55 18.57
C LEU A 84 -38.14 8.29 17.77
N LYS A 85 -39.00 7.36 18.23
CA LYS A 85 -40.29 7.09 17.60
C LYS A 85 -41.20 8.33 17.57
N GLU A 86 -41.25 9.12 18.64
CA GLU A 86 -42.07 10.35 18.70
C GLU A 86 -41.54 11.45 17.77
N LYS A 87 -40.23 11.63 17.68
CA LYS A 87 -39.63 12.60 16.73
C LYS A 87 -39.84 12.17 15.28
N LEU A 88 -39.64 10.89 14.97
CA LEU A 88 -39.83 10.35 13.62
C LEU A 88 -41.29 10.46 13.16
N LEU A 89 -42.26 10.28 14.08
CA LEU A 89 -43.69 10.51 13.80
C LEU A 89 -44.02 11.96 13.45
N ARG A 90 -43.22 12.94 13.91
CA ARG A 90 -43.42 14.37 13.57
C ARG A 90 -42.79 14.76 12.24
N VAL A 91 -41.79 14.00 11.78
CA VAL A 91 -41.14 14.18 10.47
C VAL A 91 -42.06 13.69 9.35
N ASP A 92 -42.80 12.60 9.54
CA ASP A 92 -43.71 12.04 8.52
C ASP A 92 -44.88 12.98 8.14
N ASP A 93 -45.21 13.96 9.00
CA ASP A 93 -46.23 15.00 8.75
C ASP A 93 -45.68 16.26 8.04
N SER A 94 -44.36 16.37 7.85
CA SER A 94 -43.70 17.48 7.17
C SER A 94 -42.81 16.95 6.05
N ASP A 95 -42.97 17.41 4.81
CA ASP A 95 -42.17 17.00 3.62
C ASP A 95 -40.64 17.28 3.72
N GLU A 96 -40.08 17.49 4.92
CA GLU A 96 -38.66 17.68 5.20
C GLU A 96 -37.94 16.34 5.45
N ARG A 97 -36.84 16.09 4.73
CA ARG A 97 -35.93 14.96 4.99
C ARG A 97 -35.22 15.18 6.33
N TRP A 98 -35.41 14.26 7.28
CA TRP A 98 -34.69 14.26 8.55
C TRP A 98 -33.23 13.81 8.36
N ASP A 99 -32.29 14.62 8.86
CA ASP A 99 -30.85 14.37 8.83
C ASP A 99 -30.33 14.26 10.27
N ALA A 100 -29.96 13.04 10.67
CA ALA A 100 -29.52 12.71 12.03
C ALA A 100 -28.19 13.39 12.43
N ASP A 101 -27.33 13.73 11.47
CA ASP A 101 -26.06 14.42 11.71
C ASP A 101 -26.29 15.91 12.03
N SER A 102 -27.28 16.53 11.38
CA SER A 102 -27.63 17.95 11.59
C SER A 102 -28.20 18.24 12.98
N GLU A 103 -28.86 17.25 13.60
CA GLU A 103 -29.46 17.37 14.95
C GLU A 103 -28.55 16.84 16.08
N GLY A 104 -27.35 16.35 15.78
CA GLY A 104 -26.38 15.88 16.77
C GLY A 104 -26.75 14.56 17.46
N TRP A 105 -27.64 13.75 16.88
CA TRP A 105 -28.07 12.48 17.47
C TRP A 105 -26.97 11.42 17.50
N TYR A 106 -26.02 11.50 16.56
CA TYR A 106 -24.85 10.64 16.54
C TYR A 106 -24.02 10.80 17.83
N ASP A 107 -23.73 12.03 18.24
CA ASP A 107 -23.01 12.29 19.49
C ASP A 107 -23.82 11.87 20.72
N VAL A 108 -25.15 11.99 20.68
CA VAL A 108 -26.03 11.52 21.76
C VAL A 108 -25.96 9.99 21.91
N LEU A 109 -26.09 9.25 20.82
CA LEU A 109 -26.02 7.78 20.80
C LEU A 109 -24.64 7.28 21.22
N LYS A 110 -23.58 7.88 20.68
CA LYS A 110 -22.20 7.58 21.03
C LYS A 110 -21.89 7.85 22.50
N ASN A 111 -22.28 9.00 23.04
CA ASN A 111 -22.08 9.34 24.46
C ASN A 111 -22.89 8.42 25.37
N PHE A 112 -24.10 8.06 24.96
CA PHE A 112 -24.96 7.13 25.69
C PHE A 112 -24.37 5.72 25.73
N LEU A 113 -23.84 5.23 24.60
CA LEU A 113 -23.12 3.96 24.50
C LEU A 113 -21.88 3.93 25.41
N TRP A 114 -21.05 4.98 25.39
CA TRP A 114 -19.90 5.09 26.29
C TRP A 114 -20.30 5.11 27.78
N ARG A 115 -21.45 5.71 28.11
CA ARG A 115 -21.96 5.75 29.48
C ARG A 115 -22.40 4.38 29.97
N ILE A 116 -23.12 3.61 29.14
CA ILE A 116 -23.52 2.21 29.46
C ILE A 116 -22.28 1.35 29.64
N ILE A 117 -21.33 1.45 28.72
CA ILE A 117 -20.06 0.72 28.78
C ILE A 117 -19.33 1.02 30.10
N GLY A 118 -19.17 2.29 30.45
CA GLY A 118 -18.45 2.70 31.67
C GLY A 118 -19.13 2.26 32.97
N SER A 119 -20.43 1.99 32.95
CA SER A 119 -21.20 1.60 34.14
C SER A 119 -21.34 0.09 34.32
N VAL A 120 -21.41 -0.68 33.23
CA VAL A 120 -21.43 -2.15 33.28
C VAL A 120 -20.03 -2.73 33.48
N LYS A 121 -19.00 -2.05 32.95
CA LYS A 121 -17.60 -2.52 32.95
C LYS A 121 -17.05 -2.94 34.32
N PRO A 122 -17.19 -2.17 35.41
CA PRO A 122 -16.63 -2.57 36.71
C PRO A 122 -17.23 -3.85 37.27
N GLY A 123 -18.53 -4.09 37.06
CA GLY A 123 -19.21 -5.31 37.51
C GLY A 123 -18.75 -6.54 36.73
N ILE A 124 -18.53 -6.41 35.42
CA ILE A 124 -17.99 -7.48 34.59
C ILE A 124 -16.51 -7.72 34.90
N GLU A 125 -15.69 -6.67 35.04
CA GLU A 125 -14.27 -6.80 35.41
C GLU A 125 -14.11 -7.50 36.77
N GLU A 126 -14.99 -7.22 37.74
CA GLU A 126 -14.95 -7.89 39.04
C GLU A 126 -15.36 -9.37 38.94
N LEU A 127 -16.42 -9.69 38.18
CA LEU A 127 -16.75 -11.10 37.88
C LEU A 127 -15.57 -11.80 37.21
N VAL A 128 -14.94 -11.16 36.23
CA VAL A 128 -13.76 -11.69 35.52
C VAL A 128 -12.55 -11.85 36.44
N ARG A 129 -12.32 -10.91 37.34
CA ARG A 129 -11.23 -10.96 38.31
C ARG A 129 -11.43 -12.11 39.29
N ILE A 130 -12.64 -12.28 39.83
CA ILE A 130 -13.00 -13.40 40.71
C ILE A 130 -12.79 -14.74 39.97
N MET A 131 -13.19 -14.81 38.70
CA MET A 131 -12.96 -15.98 37.83
C MET A 131 -11.47 -16.24 37.50
N GLY A 132 -10.66 -15.19 37.36
CA GLY A 132 -9.24 -15.30 37.00
C GLY A 132 -8.32 -15.67 38.15
N THR A 133 -8.69 -15.35 39.39
CA THR A 133 -7.85 -15.60 40.58
C THR A 133 -7.96 -17.01 41.18
N ASP A 134 -8.97 -17.82 40.79
CA ASP A 134 -9.19 -19.14 41.38
C ASP A 134 -9.65 -20.21 40.36
N LEU A 135 -8.84 -20.43 39.31
CA LEU A 135 -8.98 -21.59 38.40
C LEU A 135 -8.62 -22.94 39.07
N THR A 136 -8.28 -22.91 40.37
CA THR A 136 -8.09 -24.05 41.26
C THR A 136 -9.32 -24.45 42.06
N LEU A 137 -10.51 -23.90 41.73
CA LEU A 137 -11.76 -24.54 42.13
C LEU A 137 -11.79 -25.96 41.55
N GLN A 138 -11.36 -26.90 42.37
CA GLN A 138 -11.82 -28.28 42.33
C GLN A 138 -13.33 -28.19 42.09
N THR A 139 -13.74 -28.75 40.97
CA THR A 139 -15.11 -29.12 40.65
C THR A 139 -15.77 -29.70 41.89
N ARG A 140 -16.46 -28.86 42.67
CA ARG A 140 -17.34 -29.35 43.72
C ARG A 140 -18.55 -29.88 42.99
N SER A 141 -18.62 -31.21 43.02
CA SER A 141 -19.72 -32.04 42.61
C SER A 141 -21.07 -31.43 43.00
N SER A 142 -21.79 -30.83 42.06
CA SER A 142 -23.25 -30.87 42.09
C SER A 142 -23.88 -30.44 40.77
N SER A 143 -24.42 -31.46 40.11
CA SER A 143 -25.36 -31.46 38.99
C SER A 143 -24.72 -31.59 37.61
N ARG A 144 -25.06 -32.69 36.94
CA ARG A 144 -24.78 -32.97 35.53
C ARG A 144 -24.94 -31.68 34.72
N THR A 145 -23.85 -31.16 34.15
CA THR A 145 -23.95 -30.11 33.14
C THR A 145 -24.86 -30.65 32.04
N ASP A 146 -26.01 -29.99 31.81
CA ASP A 146 -26.93 -30.37 30.75
C ASP A 146 -26.22 -30.13 29.41
N VAL A 147 -25.87 -31.20 28.69
CA VAL A 147 -25.18 -31.16 27.38
C VAL A 147 -25.87 -30.19 26.42
N LYS A 148 -27.21 -30.10 26.52
CA LYS A 148 -28.00 -29.17 25.73
C LYS A 148 -27.62 -27.71 26.00
N GLN A 149 -27.44 -27.34 27.26
CA GLN A 149 -27.10 -25.96 27.64
C GLN A 149 -25.67 -25.59 27.24
N LEU A 150 -24.74 -26.54 27.27
CA LEU A 150 -23.38 -26.32 26.76
C LEU A 150 -23.39 -26.09 25.25
N LEU A 151 -24.15 -26.89 24.50
CA LEU A 151 -24.31 -26.72 23.05
C LEU A 151 -25.02 -25.39 22.70
N ASP A 152 -26.07 -25.02 23.43
CA ASP A 152 -26.76 -23.74 23.27
C ASP A 152 -25.81 -22.55 23.53
N SER A 153 -24.88 -22.71 24.48
CA SER A 153 -23.85 -21.71 24.78
C SER A 153 -22.83 -21.60 23.64
N VAL A 154 -22.34 -22.73 23.13
CA VAL A 154 -21.41 -22.77 21.98
C VAL A 154 -22.05 -22.15 20.73
N ASP A 155 -23.36 -22.35 20.52
CA ASP A 155 -24.09 -21.74 19.40
C ASP A 155 -24.20 -20.21 19.51
N PHE A 156 -24.38 -19.68 20.72
CA PHE A 156 -24.32 -18.24 20.95
C PHE A 156 -22.93 -17.65 20.63
N ILE A 157 -21.86 -18.37 20.97
CA ILE A 157 -20.49 -17.99 20.59
C ILE A 157 -20.32 -18.00 19.08
N LEU A 158 -20.74 -19.06 18.40
CA LEU A 158 -20.60 -19.17 16.95
C LEU A 158 -21.30 -18.04 16.21
N HIS A 159 -22.52 -17.69 16.63
CA HIS A 159 -23.27 -16.55 16.07
C HIS A 159 -22.54 -15.21 16.32
N THR A 160 -21.90 -15.06 17.48
CA THR A 160 -21.17 -13.82 17.80
C THR A 160 -19.83 -13.73 17.09
N PHE A 161 -19.10 -14.84 16.90
CA PHE A 161 -17.86 -14.83 16.11
C PHE A 161 -18.12 -14.65 14.62
N GLN A 162 -19.26 -15.11 14.12
CA GLN A 162 -19.69 -14.86 12.76
C GLN A 162 -19.89 -13.35 12.48
N SER A 163 -20.33 -12.57 13.46
CA SER A 163 -20.45 -11.11 13.33
C SER A 163 -19.11 -10.36 13.49
N LEU A 164 -18.07 -11.02 14.01
CA LEU A 164 -16.71 -10.48 14.13
C LEU A 164 -15.78 -10.87 12.97
N GLU A 165 -16.28 -11.55 11.94
CA GLU A 165 -15.55 -11.92 10.71
C GLU A 165 -14.30 -12.81 10.93
N SER A 166 -14.23 -13.57 12.04
CA SER A 166 -13.10 -14.47 12.30
C SER A 166 -13.39 -15.93 11.88
N HIS A 167 -13.02 -16.29 10.65
CA HIS A 167 -13.24 -17.63 10.09
C HIS A 167 -12.54 -18.74 10.89
N THR A 168 -11.25 -18.58 11.22
CA THR A 168 -10.46 -19.61 11.92
C THR A 168 -11.04 -19.95 13.29
N LEU A 169 -11.49 -18.95 14.04
CA LEU A 169 -12.05 -19.16 15.38
C LEU A 169 -13.45 -19.78 15.30
N HIS A 170 -14.25 -19.37 14.31
CA HIS A 170 -15.55 -19.99 14.03
C HIS A 170 -15.42 -21.49 13.76
N GLU A 171 -14.50 -21.89 12.87
CA GLU A 171 -14.25 -23.30 12.56
C GLU A 171 -13.67 -24.08 13.75
N THR A 172 -12.79 -23.45 14.54
CA THR A 172 -12.19 -24.07 15.73
C THR A 172 -13.23 -24.33 16.83
N VAL A 173 -14.18 -23.41 17.04
CA VAL A 173 -15.31 -23.60 17.96
C VAL A 173 -16.32 -24.60 17.40
N THR A 174 -16.49 -24.65 16.07
CA THR A 174 -17.33 -25.63 15.37
C THR A 174 -16.78 -27.05 15.55
N PHE A 175 -15.46 -27.22 15.50
CA PHE A 175 -14.82 -28.48 15.87
C PHE A 175 -15.19 -28.90 17.29
N MET A 176 -15.11 -28.01 18.29
CA MET A 176 -15.52 -28.36 19.67
C MET A 176 -16.97 -28.85 19.73
N LYS A 177 -17.88 -28.13 19.06
CA LYS A 177 -19.31 -28.49 18.98
C LYS A 177 -19.48 -29.90 18.40
N ASN A 178 -18.82 -30.18 17.29
CA ASN A 178 -18.91 -31.48 16.61
C ASN A 178 -18.27 -32.59 17.45
N PHE A 179 -17.18 -32.30 18.14
CA PHE A 179 -16.50 -33.23 19.03
C PHE A 179 -17.35 -33.59 20.27
N ILE A 180 -18.04 -32.61 20.88
CA ILE A 180 -19.01 -32.84 21.97
C ILE A 180 -20.12 -33.76 21.49
N ARG A 181 -20.74 -33.43 20.34
CA ARG A 181 -21.81 -34.25 19.75
C ARG A 181 -21.35 -35.68 19.49
N PHE A 182 -20.11 -35.85 19.01
CA PHE A 182 -19.50 -37.15 18.78
C PHE A 182 -19.28 -37.95 20.08
N ALA A 183 -18.77 -37.31 21.14
CA ALA A 183 -18.54 -37.95 22.43
C ALA A 183 -19.86 -38.35 23.12
N THR A 184 -20.86 -37.47 23.11
CA THR A 184 -22.21 -37.71 23.65
C THR A 184 -22.92 -38.86 22.93
N LEU A 185 -22.78 -38.93 21.60
CA LEU A 185 -23.38 -40.00 20.78
C LEU A 185 -22.96 -41.41 21.26
N HIS A 186 -21.75 -41.55 21.79
CA HIS A 186 -21.18 -42.82 22.22
C HIS A 186 -21.40 -43.13 23.72
N GLY A 187 -22.32 -42.41 24.39
CA GLY A 187 -22.78 -42.74 25.74
C GLY A 187 -21.71 -42.60 26.83
N LEU A 188 -20.71 -41.73 26.60
CA LEU A 188 -19.60 -41.51 27.52
C LEU A 188 -19.94 -40.53 28.67
N GLU A 189 -21.20 -40.09 28.77
CA GLU A 189 -21.68 -39.04 29.68
C GLU A 189 -21.40 -39.31 31.17
N ASP A 190 -21.29 -40.58 31.58
CA ASP A 190 -21.07 -40.98 32.98
C ASP A 190 -19.58 -41.30 33.31
N ARG A 191 -18.62 -40.92 32.44
CA ARG A 191 -17.18 -41.16 32.66
C ARG A 191 -16.43 -39.88 33.07
N GLN A 192 -15.44 -40.04 33.97
CA GLN A 192 -14.58 -38.95 34.45
C GLN A 192 -13.90 -38.15 33.33
N ILE A 193 -13.59 -38.80 32.20
CA ILE A 193 -12.93 -38.17 31.05
C ILE A 193 -13.80 -37.13 30.34
N ILE A 194 -15.14 -37.26 30.46
CA ILE A 194 -16.10 -36.30 29.94
C ILE A 194 -16.31 -35.13 30.91
N GLU A 195 -16.20 -35.35 32.22
CA GLU A 195 -16.17 -34.23 33.18
C GLU A 195 -14.95 -33.34 32.94
N ASP A 196 -13.79 -33.92 32.64
CA ASP A 196 -12.58 -33.18 32.25
C ASP A 196 -12.77 -32.43 30.93
N LEU A 197 -13.42 -33.04 29.92
CA LEU A 197 -13.75 -32.43 28.63
C LEU A 197 -14.74 -31.26 28.79
N PHE A 198 -15.80 -31.43 29.57
CA PHE A 198 -16.79 -30.38 29.82
C PHE A 198 -16.20 -29.25 30.67
N SER A 199 -15.41 -29.54 31.69
CA SER A 199 -14.72 -28.51 32.47
C SER A 199 -13.73 -27.72 31.60
N HIS A 200 -13.04 -28.39 30.68
CA HIS A 200 -12.17 -27.72 29.70
C HIS A 200 -12.95 -26.77 28.78
N PHE A 201 -14.06 -27.25 28.20
CA PHE A 201 -14.89 -26.42 27.31
C PHE A 201 -15.58 -25.27 28.03
N GLU A 202 -16.01 -25.44 29.27
CA GLU A 202 -16.54 -24.34 30.09
C GLU A 202 -15.47 -23.26 30.34
N ARG A 203 -14.21 -23.65 30.59
CA ARG A 203 -13.11 -22.68 30.76
C ARG A 203 -12.80 -21.90 29.49
N VAL A 204 -12.70 -22.60 28.36
CA VAL A 204 -12.51 -21.98 27.03
C VAL A 204 -13.65 -21.03 26.71
N PHE A 205 -14.89 -21.44 26.99
CA PHE A 205 -16.08 -20.65 26.78
C PHE A 205 -16.03 -19.35 27.59
N ILE A 206 -15.74 -19.44 28.90
CA ILE A 206 -15.62 -18.27 29.77
C ILE A 206 -14.53 -17.32 29.26
N GLN A 207 -13.36 -17.83 28.90
CA GLN A 207 -12.26 -17.02 28.37
C GLN A 207 -12.61 -16.37 27.02
N SER A 208 -13.34 -17.08 26.16
CA SER A 208 -13.86 -16.53 24.89
C SER A 208 -14.76 -15.32 25.17
N GLN A 209 -15.68 -15.45 26.13
CA GLN A 209 -16.60 -14.37 26.51
C GLN A 209 -15.86 -13.18 27.11
N VAL A 210 -14.87 -13.40 27.99
CA VAL A 210 -14.04 -12.32 28.54
C VAL A 210 -13.30 -11.57 27.44
N LEU A 211 -12.72 -12.30 26.47
CA LEU A 211 -12.04 -11.72 25.33
C LEU A 211 -12.99 -10.88 24.46
N LEU A 212 -14.09 -11.46 24.03
CA LEU A 212 -15.11 -10.78 23.24
C LEU A 212 -15.64 -9.51 23.94
N PHE A 213 -15.80 -9.54 25.28
CA PHE A 213 -16.16 -8.35 26.06
C PHE A 213 -15.10 -7.25 25.94
N HIS A 214 -13.82 -7.58 26.12
CA HIS A 214 -12.72 -6.61 25.94
C HIS A 214 -12.69 -6.02 24.53
N VAL A 215 -12.94 -6.84 23.52
CA VAL A 215 -12.92 -6.47 22.09
C VAL A 215 -14.08 -5.53 21.73
N CYS A 216 -15.28 -5.81 22.24
CA CYS A 216 -16.46 -4.97 22.00
C CYS A 216 -16.41 -3.63 22.76
N VAL A 217 -15.67 -3.58 23.88
CA VAL A 217 -15.65 -2.44 24.82
C VAL A 217 -14.42 -1.52 24.68
N ILE A 218 -13.21 -2.04 24.43
CA ILE A 218 -11.94 -1.27 24.59
C ILE A 218 -11.28 -0.85 23.25
N GLN A 219 -11.97 -1.00 22.11
CA GLN A 219 -11.45 -0.82 20.73
C GLN A 219 -10.76 -2.08 20.17
N ARG A 220 -10.82 -2.22 18.82
CA ARG A 220 -10.33 -3.34 17.99
C ARG A 220 -8.85 -3.75 18.21
N TYR A 221 -8.09 -3.01 19.00
CA TYR A 221 -6.63 -3.11 19.10
C TYR A 221 -6.12 -4.28 19.97
N LEU A 222 -6.94 -4.83 20.87
CA LEU A 222 -6.58 -5.99 21.72
C LEU A 222 -6.96 -7.36 21.13
N PHE A 223 -7.56 -7.40 19.93
CA PHE A 223 -8.12 -8.64 19.36
C PHE A 223 -7.05 -9.68 18.99
N ALA A 224 -5.84 -9.25 18.58
CA ALA A 224 -4.83 -10.16 18.03
C ALA A 224 -4.12 -11.03 19.08
N ASN A 225 -3.74 -10.46 20.23
CA ASN A 225 -2.95 -11.19 21.24
C ASN A 225 -3.76 -12.25 22.00
N SER A 226 -5.04 -12.00 22.22
CA SER A 226 -5.90 -12.93 22.95
C SER A 226 -6.59 -13.95 22.03
N HIS A 227 -6.65 -13.71 20.72
CA HIS A 227 -7.14 -14.68 19.71
C HIS A 227 -6.21 -15.91 19.62
N GLY A 228 -4.90 -15.67 19.57
CA GLY A 228 -3.90 -16.74 19.59
C GLY A 228 -3.89 -17.53 20.91
N GLU A 229 -4.06 -16.86 22.05
CA GLU A 229 -4.16 -17.51 23.36
C GLU A 229 -5.41 -18.39 23.46
N LEU A 230 -6.55 -17.91 22.96
CA LEU A 230 -7.79 -18.68 22.93
C LEU A 230 -7.71 -19.87 21.96
N LEU A 231 -7.13 -19.70 20.78
CA LEU A 231 -6.88 -20.80 19.85
C LEU A 231 -5.96 -21.86 20.44
N ARG A 232 -4.89 -21.48 21.16
CA ARG A 232 -3.98 -22.43 21.84
C ARG A 232 -4.68 -23.26 22.93
N LYS A 233 -5.75 -22.72 23.52
CA LYS A 233 -6.55 -23.42 24.53
C LYS A 233 -7.66 -24.29 23.94
N ILE A 234 -8.01 -24.13 22.66
CA ILE A 234 -9.00 -24.98 21.97
C ILE A 234 -8.32 -26.05 21.13
N GLU A 235 -7.33 -25.64 20.34
CA GLU A 235 -6.50 -26.52 19.54
C GLU A 235 -5.68 -27.43 20.48
N PRO A 236 -5.35 -28.66 20.05
CA PRO A 236 -4.61 -29.62 20.87
C PRO A 236 -3.11 -29.28 20.96
N VAL A 237 -2.76 -28.01 21.15
CA VAL A 237 -1.38 -27.49 21.29
C VAL A 237 -0.86 -27.70 22.72
N GLU A 238 -1.71 -27.54 23.73
CA GLU A 238 -1.35 -27.82 25.12
C GLU A 238 -1.46 -29.32 25.46
N SER A 239 -0.43 -29.89 26.09
CA SER A 239 -0.35 -31.34 26.41
C SER A 239 -1.60 -31.86 27.11
N ARG A 240 -2.14 -31.08 28.05
CA ARG A 240 -3.33 -31.45 28.82
C ARG A 240 -4.60 -31.50 27.96
N VAL A 241 -4.74 -30.61 26.98
CA VAL A 241 -5.88 -30.55 26.06
C VAL A 241 -5.81 -31.69 25.06
N CYS A 242 -4.63 -31.97 24.53
CA CYS A 242 -4.40 -33.13 23.67
C CYS A 242 -4.68 -34.45 24.40
N GLU A 243 -4.23 -34.60 25.65
CA GLU A 243 -4.55 -35.77 26.50
C GLU A 243 -6.05 -36.01 26.64
N ILE A 244 -6.85 -34.94 26.84
CA ILE A 244 -8.30 -35.02 26.97
C ILE A 244 -8.92 -35.52 25.65
N TYR A 245 -8.62 -34.90 24.51
CA TYR A 245 -9.19 -35.30 23.22
C TYR A 245 -8.74 -36.70 22.78
N VAL A 246 -7.45 -37.01 22.93
CA VAL A 246 -6.90 -38.35 22.63
C VAL A 246 -7.54 -39.40 23.52
N GLY A 247 -7.73 -39.10 24.82
CA GLY A 247 -8.39 -39.99 25.76
C GLY A 247 -9.82 -40.32 25.35
N VAL A 248 -10.60 -39.31 24.94
CA VAL A 248 -11.97 -39.49 24.41
C VAL A 248 -11.96 -40.38 23.15
N LEU A 249 -11.10 -40.07 22.16
CA LEU A 249 -11.01 -40.87 20.93
C LEU A 249 -10.56 -42.32 21.18
N GLN A 250 -9.65 -42.54 22.13
CA GLN A 250 -9.22 -43.88 22.53
C GLN A 250 -10.34 -44.67 23.20
N ASP A 251 -11.17 -44.04 24.03
CA ASP A 251 -12.30 -44.71 24.67
C ASP A 251 -13.43 -45.01 23.68
N VAL A 252 -13.69 -44.10 22.73
CA VAL A 252 -14.65 -44.35 21.62
C VAL A 252 -14.16 -45.47 20.70
N SER A 253 -12.84 -45.55 20.41
CA SER A 253 -12.28 -46.61 19.56
C SER A 253 -12.44 -48.02 20.12
N LYS A 254 -12.54 -48.15 21.45
CA LYS A 254 -12.69 -49.44 22.15
C LYS A 254 -14.14 -49.92 22.26
N PHE A 255 -15.11 -49.09 21.89
CA PHE A 255 -16.53 -49.43 21.94
C PHE A 255 -16.86 -50.47 20.86
N SER A 256 -17.15 -51.70 21.27
CA SER A 256 -17.60 -52.80 20.42
C SER A 256 -18.96 -53.29 20.89
N GLY A 257 -20.03 -52.80 20.26
CA GLY A 257 -21.37 -53.38 20.36
C GLY A 257 -22.44 -52.61 21.16
N SER A 258 -23.46 -52.17 20.41
CA SER A 258 -24.91 -52.36 20.65
C SER A 258 -25.60 -51.85 21.94
N SER A 259 -25.25 -50.71 22.53
CA SER A 259 -26.02 -50.21 23.70
C SER A 259 -26.56 -48.78 23.63
N PHE A 260 -26.73 -48.18 22.45
CA PHE A 260 -27.47 -46.92 22.33
C PHE A 260 -28.21 -46.83 20.99
N HIS A 261 -29.50 -46.47 21.01
CA HIS A 261 -30.36 -46.35 19.82
C HIS A 261 -30.84 -44.90 19.60
N PRO A 262 -30.01 -43.98 19.08
CA PRO A 262 -30.48 -42.83 18.32
C PRO A 262 -30.87 -43.24 16.89
N THR A 263 -31.62 -42.42 16.18
CA THR A 263 -31.99 -42.67 14.77
C THR A 263 -30.74 -42.69 13.87
N LYS A 264 -30.66 -43.67 12.95
CA LYS A 264 -29.50 -43.95 12.08
C LYS A 264 -28.97 -42.73 11.29
N GLU A 265 -29.86 -41.82 10.88
CA GLU A 265 -29.49 -40.59 10.16
C GLU A 265 -28.65 -39.63 11.04
N THR A 266 -28.89 -39.64 12.35
CA THR A 266 -28.17 -38.79 13.31
C THR A 266 -26.71 -39.23 13.49
N HIS A 267 -26.40 -40.53 13.33
CA HIS A 267 -25.03 -41.04 13.40
C HIS A 267 -24.21 -40.54 12.21
N ALA A 268 -24.66 -40.81 10.99
CA ALA A 268 -23.92 -40.46 9.76
C ALA A 268 -23.60 -38.96 9.68
N LEU A 269 -24.53 -38.09 10.12
CA LEU A 269 -24.31 -36.65 10.18
C LEU A 269 -23.24 -36.25 11.20
N VAL A 270 -23.26 -36.81 12.42
CA VAL A 270 -22.25 -36.50 13.45
C VAL A 270 -20.86 -36.98 13.03
N PHE A 271 -20.75 -38.15 12.39
CA PHE A 271 -19.48 -38.64 11.84
C PHE A 271 -18.95 -37.75 10.71
N ARG A 272 -19.83 -37.35 9.78
CA ARG A 272 -19.46 -36.45 8.68
C ARG A 272 -19.02 -35.08 9.22
N ASP A 273 -19.80 -34.47 10.10
CA ASP A 273 -19.50 -33.16 10.68
C ASP A 273 -18.14 -33.19 11.43
N LEU A 274 -17.81 -34.28 12.13
CA LEU A 274 -16.49 -34.46 12.75
C LEU A 274 -15.37 -34.64 11.72
N VAL A 275 -15.59 -35.42 10.66
CA VAL A 275 -14.61 -35.60 9.58
C VAL A 275 -14.31 -34.28 8.89
N ASP A 276 -15.34 -33.46 8.61
CA ASP A 276 -15.16 -32.12 8.05
C ASP A 276 -14.32 -31.22 8.97
N SER A 277 -14.57 -31.28 10.29
CA SER A 277 -13.74 -30.56 11.27
C SER A 277 -12.30 -31.09 11.38
N LEU A 278 -12.07 -32.39 11.21
CA LEU A 278 -10.72 -32.97 11.18
C LEU A 278 -9.96 -32.62 9.88
N ILE A 279 -10.68 -32.54 8.75
CA ILE A 279 -10.14 -32.04 7.47
C ILE A 279 -9.72 -30.57 7.64
N PHE A 280 -10.55 -29.75 8.29
CA PHE A 280 -10.18 -28.37 8.59
C PHE A 280 -8.92 -28.29 9.46
N LEU A 281 -8.82 -29.08 10.55
CA LEU A 281 -7.65 -29.06 11.44
C LEU A 281 -6.36 -29.53 10.75
N ILE A 282 -6.41 -30.55 9.89
CA ILE A 282 -5.23 -30.99 9.14
C ILE A 282 -4.81 -29.96 8.07
N LEU A 283 -5.77 -29.31 7.41
CA LEU A 283 -5.51 -28.18 6.50
C LEU A 283 -4.91 -26.99 7.25
N ASN A 284 -5.41 -26.67 8.44
CA ASN A 284 -4.84 -25.60 9.26
C ASN A 284 -3.38 -25.90 9.66
N LEU A 285 -3.04 -27.17 9.95
CA LEU A 285 -1.65 -27.61 10.15
C LEU A 285 -0.77 -27.41 8.90
N PHE A 286 -1.30 -27.61 7.69
CA PHE A 286 -0.57 -27.29 6.44
C PHE A 286 -0.17 -25.80 6.37
N PHE A 287 -0.96 -24.90 6.94
CA PHE A 287 -0.72 -23.45 6.88
C PHE A 287 0.01 -22.88 8.09
N ARG A 288 0.17 -23.65 9.18
CA ARG A 288 0.74 -23.18 10.46
C ARG A 288 2.26 -23.18 10.50
N ASP A 289 2.92 -24.20 9.94
CA ASP A 289 4.38 -24.39 10.00
C ASP A 289 4.98 -24.78 8.64
N CYS A 290 5.66 -23.85 7.98
CA CYS A 290 6.25 -24.07 6.65
C CYS A 290 7.35 -25.16 6.62
N ILE A 291 7.96 -25.49 7.76
CA ILE A 291 8.99 -26.55 7.88
C ILE A 291 8.35 -27.95 7.92
N PHE A 292 7.13 -28.06 8.47
CA PHE A 292 6.38 -29.31 8.60
C PHE A 292 5.87 -29.81 7.24
N VAL A 293 5.54 -28.87 6.35
CA VAL A 293 5.05 -29.13 4.99
C VAL A 293 6.10 -29.79 4.11
N ASP A 294 7.36 -29.35 4.14
CA ASP A 294 8.40 -29.89 3.25
C ASP A 294 8.81 -31.35 3.55
N MET A 295 8.62 -31.82 4.78
CA MET A 295 9.03 -33.16 5.20
C MET A 295 7.90 -34.22 5.19
N PHE A 296 6.64 -33.79 5.35
CA PHE A 296 5.50 -34.70 5.49
C PHE A 296 4.35 -34.39 4.52
N HIS A 297 4.62 -33.59 3.46
CA HIS A 297 3.62 -33.18 2.46
C HIS A 297 2.83 -34.38 1.92
N HIS A 298 3.53 -35.46 1.57
CA HIS A 298 2.95 -36.64 0.96
C HIS A 298 2.11 -37.45 1.96
N GLU A 299 2.58 -37.58 3.20
CA GLU A 299 1.91 -38.28 4.29
C GLU A 299 0.66 -37.53 4.75
N MET A 300 0.74 -36.20 4.93
CA MET A 300 -0.40 -35.37 5.31
C MET A 300 -1.46 -35.34 4.20
N HIS A 301 -1.02 -35.29 2.93
CA HIS A 301 -1.93 -35.36 1.78
C HIS A 301 -2.70 -36.68 1.76
N LYS A 302 -2.06 -37.81 2.08
CA LYS A 302 -2.75 -39.11 2.18
C LYS A 302 -3.75 -39.18 3.32
N VAL A 303 -3.46 -38.57 4.47
CA VAL A 303 -4.43 -38.50 5.59
C VAL A 303 -5.64 -37.63 5.18
N HIS A 304 -5.40 -36.52 4.50
CA HIS A 304 -6.45 -35.66 3.94
C HIS A 304 -7.29 -36.39 2.87
N GLU A 305 -6.66 -37.13 1.95
CA GLU A 305 -7.32 -37.95 0.93
C GLU A 305 -8.14 -39.07 1.57
N GLY A 306 -7.60 -39.72 2.60
CA GLY A 306 -8.28 -40.75 3.38
C GLY A 306 -9.53 -40.22 4.11
N LEU A 307 -9.42 -39.05 4.75
CA LEU A 307 -10.58 -38.38 5.38
C LEU A 307 -11.62 -37.93 4.34
N SER A 308 -11.18 -37.44 3.18
CA SER A 308 -12.07 -37.06 2.07
C SER A 308 -12.80 -38.27 1.45
N PHE A 309 -12.12 -39.41 1.36
CA PHE A 309 -12.72 -40.68 0.96
C PHE A 309 -13.76 -41.16 1.99
N LEU A 310 -13.44 -41.04 3.29
CA LEU A 310 -14.38 -41.37 4.36
C LEU A 310 -15.62 -40.45 4.33
N ARG A 311 -15.44 -39.14 4.09
CA ARG A 311 -16.53 -38.17 3.90
C ARG A 311 -17.49 -38.62 2.79
N THR A 312 -16.94 -39.06 1.66
CA THR A 312 -17.72 -39.52 0.49
C THR A 312 -18.42 -40.85 0.77
N THR A 313 -17.72 -41.80 1.39
CA THR A 313 -18.26 -43.14 1.73
C THR A 313 -19.41 -43.05 2.75
N LEU A 314 -19.29 -42.15 3.73
CA LEU A 314 -20.34 -41.89 4.73
C LEU A 314 -21.63 -41.32 4.11
N SER A 315 -21.55 -40.74 2.90
CA SER A 315 -22.70 -40.20 2.17
C SER A 315 -23.47 -41.27 1.36
N GLU A 316 -22.85 -42.41 1.06
CA GLU A 316 -23.42 -43.44 0.16
C GLU A 316 -23.92 -44.70 0.89
N HIS A 317 -23.34 -45.08 2.03
CA HIS A 317 -23.58 -46.39 2.66
C HIS A 317 -23.81 -46.30 4.19
N HIS A 318 -25.02 -45.97 4.62
CA HIS A 318 -25.33 -45.74 6.05
C HIS A 318 -25.48 -47.01 6.92
N ASP A 319 -25.61 -48.21 6.33
CA ASP A 319 -26.17 -49.38 7.03
C ASP A 319 -25.18 -50.46 7.54
N LYS A 320 -23.87 -50.39 7.20
CA LYS A 320 -22.91 -51.49 7.51
C LYS A 320 -21.52 -51.06 7.99
N LEU A 321 -21.29 -49.79 8.28
CA LEU A 321 -19.93 -49.24 8.36
C LEU A 321 -19.51 -48.67 9.72
N ASP A 322 -20.40 -48.66 10.72
CA ASP A 322 -20.11 -48.07 12.04
C ASP A 322 -18.92 -48.76 12.75
N ASP A 323 -18.77 -50.07 12.60
CA ASP A 323 -17.68 -50.84 13.23
C ASP A 323 -16.34 -50.76 12.46
N LEU A 324 -16.36 -50.30 11.20
CA LEU A 324 -15.16 -50.18 10.37
C LEU A 324 -14.65 -48.72 10.29
N ILE A 325 -15.57 -47.76 10.19
CA ILE A 325 -15.26 -46.33 9.99
C ILE A 325 -14.95 -45.62 11.32
N ARG A 326 -15.62 -45.97 12.41
CA ARG A 326 -15.38 -45.35 13.73
C ARG A 326 -13.92 -45.49 14.19
N PRO A 327 -13.28 -46.68 14.13
CA PRO A 327 -11.86 -46.81 14.46
C PRO A 327 -10.96 -45.94 13.58
N LEU A 328 -11.23 -45.86 12.28
CA LEU A 328 -10.45 -45.05 11.32
C LEU A 328 -10.52 -43.54 11.62
N ILE A 329 -11.71 -43.02 11.95
CA ILE A 329 -11.88 -41.60 12.33
C ILE A 329 -11.18 -41.30 13.65
N CYS A 330 -11.29 -42.20 14.64
CA CYS A 330 -10.59 -42.05 15.91
C CYS A 330 -9.06 -42.12 15.72
N GLU A 331 -8.55 -43.03 14.90
CA GLU A 331 -7.12 -43.15 14.59
C GLU A 331 -6.59 -41.90 13.87
N ALA A 332 -7.33 -41.38 12.88
CA ALA A 332 -6.98 -40.15 12.17
C ALA A 332 -6.99 -38.92 13.10
N GLY A 333 -8.01 -38.79 13.96
CA GLY A 333 -8.08 -37.70 14.94
C GLY A 333 -6.95 -37.77 15.98
N ILE A 334 -6.66 -38.96 16.52
CA ILE A 334 -5.53 -39.16 17.45
C ILE A 334 -4.22 -38.74 16.79
N LEU A 335 -3.99 -39.16 15.55
CA LEU A 335 -2.81 -38.79 14.79
C LEU A 335 -2.70 -37.28 14.63
N ILE A 336 -3.75 -36.60 14.13
CA ILE A 336 -3.78 -35.14 13.96
C ILE A 336 -3.43 -34.42 15.28
N PHE A 337 -3.98 -34.86 16.41
CA PHE A 337 -3.70 -34.22 17.70
C PHE A 337 -2.28 -34.48 18.21
N HIS A 338 -1.64 -35.60 17.85
CA HIS A 338 -0.22 -35.83 18.13
C HIS A 338 0.68 -34.97 17.23
N LEU A 339 0.25 -34.61 16.01
CA LEU A 339 0.99 -33.68 15.15
C LEU A 339 1.05 -32.27 15.76
N TYR A 340 0.01 -31.85 16.47
CA TYR A 340 -0.04 -30.55 17.17
C TYR A 340 0.88 -30.43 18.41
N GLN A 341 1.43 -31.53 18.95
CA GLN A 341 2.13 -31.58 20.25
C GLN A 341 3.67 -31.53 20.19
N GLU A 342 4.27 -31.25 19.03
CA GLU A 342 5.71 -31.29 18.73
C GLU A 342 6.69 -31.53 19.91
N ASN A 343 7.17 -32.78 20.07
CA ASN A 343 8.32 -33.09 20.91
C ASN A 343 9.27 -34.06 20.20
N GLY A 344 10.54 -33.67 20.08
CA GLY A 344 11.54 -34.25 19.17
C GLY A 344 11.83 -35.76 19.33
N GLU A 345 11.57 -36.36 20.49
CA GLU A 345 11.77 -37.80 20.72
C GLU A 345 10.64 -38.69 20.18
N GLN A 346 9.44 -38.15 19.92
CA GLN A 346 8.30 -38.95 19.41
C GLN A 346 8.22 -39.01 17.88
N ARG A 347 9.09 -38.28 17.16
CA ARG A 347 9.12 -38.19 15.68
C ARG A 347 9.21 -39.57 15.00
N GLY A 348 10.00 -40.51 15.54
CA GLY A 348 10.09 -41.87 14.99
C GLY A 348 8.86 -42.74 15.24
N ARG A 349 8.12 -42.51 16.34
CA ARG A 349 6.85 -43.21 16.61
C ARG A 349 5.70 -42.67 15.76
N LEU A 350 5.76 -41.37 15.44
CA LEU A 350 4.80 -40.70 14.58
C LEU A 350 4.87 -41.24 13.15
N ILE A 351 6.08 -41.41 12.60
CA ILE A 351 6.31 -42.05 11.29
C ILE A 351 5.75 -43.47 11.28
N ALA A 352 6.06 -44.29 12.29
CA ALA A 352 5.54 -45.65 12.38
C ALA A 352 4.01 -45.71 12.52
N LYS A 353 3.38 -44.74 13.19
CA LYS A 353 1.92 -44.62 13.30
C LYS A 353 1.29 -44.17 11.98
N LEU A 354 1.90 -43.22 11.28
CA LEU A 354 1.47 -42.78 9.94
C LEU A 354 1.52 -43.95 8.95
N GLU A 355 2.63 -44.71 8.92
CA GLU A 355 2.79 -45.92 8.10
C GLU A 355 1.74 -47.00 8.41
N LEU A 356 1.41 -47.22 9.68
CA LEU A 356 0.36 -48.15 10.10
C LEU A 356 -1.03 -47.68 9.61
N LEU A 357 -1.31 -46.39 9.72
CA LEU A 357 -2.57 -45.78 9.29
C LEU A 357 -2.71 -45.87 7.76
N PHE A 358 -1.62 -45.66 7.00
CA PHE A 358 -1.58 -45.89 5.55
C PHE A 358 -1.81 -47.35 5.19
N SER A 359 -1.29 -48.29 5.98
CA SER A 359 -1.55 -49.73 5.80
C SER A 359 -3.03 -50.07 5.96
N ASN A 360 -3.73 -49.37 6.87
CA ASN A 360 -5.18 -49.52 7.07
C ASN A 360 -5.98 -48.95 5.89
N PHE A 361 -5.58 -47.81 5.30
CA PHE A 361 -6.18 -47.26 4.07
C PHE A 361 -5.89 -48.10 2.82
N GLU A 362 -4.73 -48.75 2.75
CA GLU A 362 -4.34 -49.68 1.67
C GLU A 362 -5.10 -51.02 1.69
N THR A 363 -5.93 -51.30 2.71
CA THR A 363 -6.84 -52.48 2.69
C THR A 363 -7.99 -52.38 1.68
N LYS A 364 -8.00 -51.31 0.86
CA LYS A 364 -8.79 -51.09 -0.37
C LYS A 364 -9.18 -52.36 -1.16
N PRO A 365 -8.30 -53.37 -1.38
CA PRO A 365 -8.65 -54.54 -2.20
C PRO A 365 -9.76 -55.43 -1.65
N GLN A 366 -10.12 -55.35 -0.35
CA GLN A 366 -11.21 -56.15 0.21
C GLN A 366 -12.58 -55.48 0.04
N ILE A 367 -12.63 -54.15 -0.01
CA ILE A 367 -13.85 -53.37 -0.25
C ILE A 367 -14.15 -53.30 -1.76
N LEU A 368 -13.09 -53.19 -2.60
CA LEU A 368 -13.21 -53.19 -4.08
C LEU A 368 -13.56 -54.56 -4.69
N LYS A 369 -13.16 -55.67 -4.06
CA LYS A 369 -13.41 -57.03 -4.59
C LYS A 369 -14.89 -57.41 -4.70
N ALA A 370 -15.77 -56.72 -3.97
CA ALA A 370 -17.20 -56.98 -4.03
C ALA A 370 -17.89 -56.25 -5.20
N ALA A 371 -17.22 -55.30 -5.87
CA ALA A 371 -17.84 -54.38 -6.82
C ALA A 371 -17.47 -54.60 -8.30
N GLU A 372 -16.45 -55.39 -8.63
CA GLU A 372 -15.77 -55.34 -9.95
C GLU A 372 -16.15 -56.39 -11.02
N GLU A 373 -17.03 -57.37 -10.79
CA GLU A 373 -17.13 -58.53 -11.71
C GLU A 373 -17.88 -58.36 -13.05
N ASP A 374 -18.39 -57.18 -13.45
CA ASP A 374 -19.25 -57.09 -14.66
C ASP A 374 -19.17 -55.80 -15.53
N ALA A 375 -17.99 -55.19 -15.71
CA ALA A 375 -17.82 -53.93 -16.51
C ALA A 375 -16.95 -54.06 -17.78
N PRO A 376 -17.31 -53.45 -18.94
CA PRO A 376 -16.50 -53.49 -20.18
C PRO A 376 -15.19 -52.68 -20.06
N ARG A 377 -14.08 -53.12 -20.65
CA ARG A 377 -12.78 -52.41 -20.55
C ARG A 377 -12.50 -51.47 -21.74
N PHE A 378 -11.86 -50.33 -21.48
CA PHE A 378 -11.43 -49.36 -22.49
C PHE A 378 -10.42 -49.93 -23.49
N PRO A 379 -10.40 -49.45 -24.75
CA PRO A 379 -9.37 -49.80 -25.73
C PRO A 379 -7.97 -49.25 -25.35
N PRO A 380 -6.87 -49.89 -25.79
CA PRO A 380 -5.52 -49.42 -25.52
C PRO A 380 -5.19 -48.09 -26.23
N THR A 381 -4.43 -47.23 -25.53
CA THR A 381 -4.15 -45.82 -25.84
C THR A 381 -3.46 -45.55 -27.19
N SER A 382 -2.91 -46.57 -27.84
CA SER A 382 -2.18 -46.45 -29.11
C SER A 382 -3.07 -46.39 -30.37
N ALA A 383 -4.40 -46.49 -30.23
CA ALA A 383 -5.34 -46.57 -31.35
C ALA A 383 -5.93 -45.20 -31.79
N TYR A 384 -5.63 -44.10 -31.11
CA TYR A 384 -6.33 -42.81 -31.28
C TYR A 384 -5.59 -41.80 -32.21
N PRO A 385 -6.25 -41.18 -33.21
CA PRO A 385 -5.63 -40.18 -34.09
C PRO A 385 -5.50 -38.80 -33.43
N GLN A 386 -4.34 -38.14 -33.54
CA GLN A 386 -3.98 -36.91 -32.79
C GLN A 386 -4.09 -35.58 -33.57
N THR A 387 -4.55 -35.57 -34.82
CA THR A 387 -4.34 -34.41 -35.72
C THR A 387 -5.38 -33.28 -35.63
N ASN A 388 -6.48 -33.41 -34.87
CA ASN A 388 -7.46 -32.34 -34.61
C ASN A 388 -8.22 -32.50 -33.28
N LEU A 389 -7.49 -32.49 -32.16
CA LEU A 389 -8.05 -32.70 -30.81
C LEU A 389 -9.12 -31.67 -30.42
N LEU A 390 -8.91 -30.40 -30.75
CA LEU A 390 -9.82 -29.30 -30.37
C LEU A 390 -11.20 -29.42 -31.03
N GLY A 391 -11.22 -29.70 -32.34
CA GLY A 391 -12.47 -29.95 -33.05
C GLY A 391 -13.16 -31.25 -32.62
N PHE A 392 -12.41 -32.22 -32.10
CA PHE A 392 -12.98 -33.45 -31.55
C PHE A 392 -13.67 -33.21 -30.20
N ILE A 393 -13.03 -32.48 -29.28
CA ILE A 393 -13.65 -32.12 -27.98
C ILE A 393 -14.93 -31.31 -28.21
N ASP A 394 -14.95 -30.38 -29.17
CA ASP A 394 -16.16 -29.66 -29.58
C ASP A 394 -17.29 -30.59 -30.01
N SER A 395 -16.97 -31.63 -30.78
CA SER A 395 -17.95 -32.64 -31.20
C SER A 395 -18.50 -33.44 -30.01
N VAL A 396 -17.65 -33.83 -29.06
CA VAL A 396 -18.06 -34.57 -27.85
C VAL A 396 -18.95 -33.71 -26.95
N LEU A 397 -18.61 -32.44 -26.76
CA LEU A 397 -19.42 -31.49 -25.98
C LEU A 397 -20.83 -31.32 -26.55
N GLU A 398 -20.95 -31.14 -27.87
CA GLU A 398 -22.26 -31.06 -28.54
C GLU A 398 -23.04 -32.38 -28.42
N LYS A 399 -22.35 -33.53 -28.45
CA LYS A 399 -22.96 -34.85 -28.23
C LYS A 399 -23.50 -34.97 -26.80
N ILE A 400 -22.76 -34.54 -25.78
CA ILE A 400 -23.21 -34.52 -24.38
C ILE A 400 -24.44 -33.61 -24.23
N LYS A 401 -24.44 -32.40 -24.81
CA LYS A 401 -25.61 -31.50 -24.79
C LYS A 401 -26.85 -32.18 -25.36
N SER A 402 -26.71 -32.87 -26.49
CA SER A 402 -27.82 -33.62 -27.10
C SER A 402 -28.31 -34.78 -26.21
N PHE A 403 -27.40 -35.41 -25.46
CA PHE A 403 -27.67 -36.56 -24.60
C PHE A 403 -28.33 -36.16 -23.27
N VAL A 404 -27.94 -35.03 -22.67
CA VAL A 404 -28.54 -34.44 -21.45
C VAL A 404 -30.05 -34.19 -21.61
N ILE A 405 -30.51 -33.93 -22.84
CA ILE A 405 -31.93 -33.74 -23.13
C ILE A 405 -32.70 -35.08 -23.06
N GLN A 406 -32.04 -36.21 -23.37
CA GLN A 406 -32.65 -37.54 -23.51
C GLN A 406 -32.72 -38.37 -22.21
N VAL A 407 -31.84 -38.15 -21.23
CA VAL A 407 -31.73 -38.96 -20.00
C VAL A 407 -32.31 -38.21 -18.81
N SER A 408 -33.15 -38.80 -17.92
CA SER A 408 -33.85 -38.04 -16.87
C SER A 408 -33.26 -38.11 -15.46
N SER A 409 -32.58 -39.18 -15.07
CA SER A 409 -32.13 -39.41 -13.68
C SER A 409 -30.71 -38.93 -13.38
N GLU A 410 -29.83 -38.82 -14.39
CA GLU A 410 -28.41 -38.49 -14.22
C GLU A 410 -28.00 -37.19 -14.94
N LYS A 411 -28.98 -36.32 -15.27
CA LYS A 411 -28.75 -35.08 -16.04
C LYS A 411 -27.65 -34.20 -15.45
N ASP A 412 -27.56 -34.13 -14.13
CA ASP A 412 -26.62 -33.25 -13.45
C ASP A 412 -25.19 -33.78 -13.52
N LYS A 413 -24.98 -35.11 -13.52
CA LYS A 413 -23.65 -35.71 -13.77
C LYS A 413 -23.15 -35.44 -15.19
N PHE A 414 -24.03 -35.54 -16.19
CA PHE A 414 -23.65 -35.24 -17.59
C PHE A 414 -23.45 -33.74 -17.84
N ARG A 415 -24.12 -32.86 -17.08
CA ARG A 415 -23.87 -31.42 -17.08
C ARG A 415 -22.50 -31.11 -16.46
N ALA A 416 -22.19 -31.69 -15.30
CA ALA A 416 -20.87 -31.54 -14.67
C ALA A 416 -19.76 -32.01 -15.61
N LEU A 417 -19.92 -33.18 -16.22
CA LEU A 417 -18.96 -33.71 -17.21
C LEU A 417 -18.81 -32.80 -18.44
N HIS A 418 -19.90 -32.22 -18.93
CA HIS A 418 -19.86 -31.24 -20.02
C HIS A 418 -19.08 -29.99 -19.62
N ASP A 419 -19.33 -29.46 -18.42
CA ASP A 419 -18.69 -28.25 -17.94
C ASP A 419 -17.20 -28.49 -17.66
N ASP A 420 -16.84 -29.65 -17.11
CA ASP A 420 -15.46 -30.05 -16.85
C ASP A 420 -14.67 -30.29 -18.15
N LEU A 421 -15.25 -30.94 -19.16
CA LEU A 421 -14.63 -31.06 -20.49
C LEU A 421 -14.52 -29.72 -21.21
N THR A 422 -15.43 -28.78 -20.94
CA THR A 422 -15.34 -27.40 -21.45
C THR A 422 -14.16 -26.66 -20.82
N VAL A 423 -13.92 -26.87 -19.52
CA VAL A 423 -12.72 -26.37 -18.82
C VAL A 423 -11.46 -26.94 -19.44
N LEU A 424 -11.35 -28.26 -19.64
CA LEU A 424 -10.18 -28.88 -20.26
C LEU A 424 -9.99 -28.49 -21.74
N ARG A 425 -11.08 -28.28 -22.50
CA ARG A 425 -11.02 -27.73 -23.86
C ARG A 425 -10.33 -26.37 -23.88
N SER A 426 -10.66 -25.49 -22.93
CA SER A 426 -10.05 -24.16 -22.84
C SER A 426 -8.54 -24.24 -22.58
N PHE A 427 -8.09 -25.23 -21.81
CA PHE A 427 -6.67 -25.52 -21.59
C PHE A 427 -5.94 -25.93 -22.88
N VAL A 428 -6.54 -26.80 -23.72
CA VAL A 428 -5.95 -27.20 -25.02
C VAL A 428 -5.81 -26.03 -26.00
N VAL A 429 -6.64 -24.98 -25.88
CA VAL A 429 -6.50 -23.72 -26.65
C VAL A 429 -5.32 -22.85 -26.16
N HIS A 430 -4.92 -22.99 -24.89
CA HIS A 430 -3.88 -22.18 -24.25
C HIS A 430 -2.45 -22.75 -24.38
N ASP A 431 -2.29 -23.99 -24.86
CA ASP A 431 -0.98 -24.62 -25.10
C ASP A 431 -0.35 -24.15 -26.44
N ASN A 432 0.86 -23.58 -26.40
CA ASN A 432 1.65 -23.18 -27.58
C ASN A 432 2.74 -24.21 -27.96
N GLY A 433 2.65 -25.45 -27.48
CA GLY A 433 3.41 -26.59 -28.01
C GLY A 433 4.84 -26.75 -27.47
N MET A 434 5.21 -26.12 -26.36
CA MET A 434 6.52 -26.33 -25.74
C MET A 434 6.48 -26.87 -24.29
N THR A 435 5.30 -26.99 -23.66
CA THR A 435 5.22 -27.58 -22.32
C THR A 435 4.01 -28.51 -22.20
N ILE A 436 4.34 -29.81 -22.22
CA ILE A 436 3.56 -30.98 -21.79
C ILE A 436 2.70 -31.68 -22.86
N GLN A 437 3.37 -32.41 -23.78
CA GLN A 437 2.73 -33.39 -24.68
C GLN A 437 1.94 -34.50 -23.95
N ASP A 438 2.25 -34.80 -22.68
CA ASP A 438 1.63 -35.86 -21.89
C ASP A 438 0.19 -35.52 -21.43
N LEU A 439 -0.05 -34.28 -20.98
CA LEU A 439 -1.37 -33.79 -20.56
C LEU A 439 -2.32 -33.66 -21.76
N SER A 440 -1.83 -33.15 -22.89
CA SER A 440 -2.62 -33.08 -24.12
C SER A 440 -3.02 -34.48 -24.61
N SER A 441 -2.17 -35.50 -24.41
CA SER A 441 -2.51 -36.91 -24.70
C SER A 441 -3.54 -37.49 -23.72
N ARG A 442 -3.49 -37.11 -22.44
CA ARG A 442 -4.45 -37.55 -21.41
C ARG A 442 -5.82 -36.90 -21.59
N ILE A 443 -5.86 -35.60 -21.91
CA ILE A 443 -7.12 -34.90 -22.27
C ILE A 443 -7.76 -35.52 -23.51
N ALA A 444 -6.94 -35.87 -24.52
CA ALA A 444 -7.44 -36.62 -25.67
C ALA A 444 -8.05 -37.96 -25.27
N THR A 445 -7.36 -38.73 -24.43
CA THR A 445 -7.83 -40.04 -23.94
C THR A 445 -9.17 -39.93 -23.22
N VAL A 446 -9.30 -38.98 -22.30
CA VAL A 446 -10.54 -38.70 -21.56
C VAL A 446 -11.69 -38.29 -22.49
N ALA A 447 -11.43 -37.46 -23.50
CA ALA A 447 -12.45 -37.07 -24.47
C ALA A 447 -12.94 -38.27 -25.31
N TYR A 448 -12.03 -39.17 -25.71
CA TYR A 448 -12.37 -40.40 -26.44
C TYR A 448 -13.13 -41.40 -25.56
N ASP A 449 -12.68 -41.59 -24.31
CA ASP A 449 -13.34 -42.47 -23.35
C ASP A 449 -14.74 -41.97 -23.01
N THR A 450 -14.91 -40.65 -22.92
CA THR A 450 -16.23 -40.02 -22.76
C THR A 450 -17.14 -40.29 -23.94
N GLU A 451 -16.65 -40.12 -25.18
CA GLU A 451 -17.44 -40.43 -26.37
C GLU A 451 -17.84 -41.91 -26.43
N PHE A 452 -16.92 -42.82 -26.10
CA PHE A 452 -17.16 -44.26 -26.07
C PHE A 452 -18.24 -44.65 -25.05
N VAL A 453 -18.20 -44.07 -23.85
CA VAL A 453 -19.22 -44.30 -22.81
C VAL A 453 -20.58 -43.75 -23.26
N LEU A 454 -20.63 -42.56 -23.87
CA LEU A 454 -21.86 -41.98 -24.40
C LEU A 454 -22.48 -42.85 -25.50
N ASP A 455 -21.68 -43.30 -26.47
CA ASP A 455 -22.16 -44.18 -27.54
C ASP A 455 -22.61 -45.55 -27.01
N SER A 456 -21.92 -46.09 -26.01
CA SER A 456 -22.30 -47.33 -25.34
C SER A 456 -23.59 -47.19 -24.54
N LEU A 457 -23.83 -46.04 -23.90
CA LEU A 457 -25.05 -45.73 -23.14
C LEU A 457 -26.29 -45.55 -24.01
N VAL A 458 -26.13 -45.18 -25.29
CA VAL A 458 -27.22 -45.12 -26.28
C VAL A 458 -27.79 -46.52 -26.54
N VAL A 459 -26.92 -47.56 -26.53
CA VAL A 459 -27.26 -48.93 -26.95
C VAL A 459 -27.42 -49.90 -25.76
N ALA A 460 -26.98 -49.53 -24.56
CA ALA A 460 -26.94 -50.39 -23.37
C ALA A 460 -28.30 -50.59 -22.66
N GLY A 461 -28.55 -51.84 -22.24
CA GLY A 461 -29.67 -52.20 -21.35
C GLY A 461 -29.44 -51.78 -19.88
N LYS A 462 -30.50 -51.77 -19.05
CA LYS A 462 -30.48 -51.28 -17.66
C LYS A 462 -29.31 -51.76 -16.77
N PRO A 463 -28.86 -53.04 -16.79
CA PRO A 463 -27.76 -53.49 -15.93
C PRO A 463 -26.39 -52.92 -16.34
N LEU A 464 -26.17 -52.76 -17.65
CA LEU A 464 -24.94 -52.22 -18.21
C LEU A 464 -24.84 -50.69 -18.00
N ARG A 465 -25.97 -49.99 -17.85
CA ARG A 465 -25.98 -48.56 -17.54
C ARG A 465 -25.33 -48.23 -16.21
N THR A 466 -25.58 -49.00 -15.15
CA THR A 466 -24.99 -48.74 -13.83
C THR A 466 -23.47 -48.91 -13.85
N SER A 467 -22.99 -49.93 -14.57
CA SER A 467 -21.57 -50.20 -14.77
C SER A 467 -20.87 -49.10 -15.59
N LEU A 468 -21.53 -48.61 -16.65
CA LEU A 468 -21.05 -47.48 -17.46
C LEU A 468 -21.11 -46.15 -16.70
N ILE A 469 -22.00 -45.97 -15.72
CA ILE A 469 -22.03 -44.79 -14.84
C ILE A 469 -20.83 -44.80 -13.87
N VAL A 470 -20.43 -45.96 -13.34
CA VAL A 470 -19.20 -46.07 -12.53
C VAL A 470 -17.96 -45.72 -13.36
N GLN A 471 -17.93 -46.09 -14.64
CA GLN A 471 -16.86 -45.67 -15.55
C GLN A 471 -16.88 -44.17 -15.82
N LEU A 472 -18.07 -43.57 -15.84
CA LEU A 472 -18.22 -42.12 -15.91
C LEU A 472 -17.62 -41.45 -14.67
N ASP A 473 -17.81 -42.00 -13.48
CA ASP A 473 -17.23 -41.47 -12.25
C ASP A 473 -15.69 -41.59 -12.26
N VAL A 474 -15.13 -42.67 -12.82
CA VAL A 474 -13.67 -42.80 -13.05
C VAL A 474 -13.15 -41.75 -14.03
N ILE A 475 -13.88 -41.50 -15.12
CA ILE A 475 -13.55 -40.44 -16.09
C ILE A 475 -13.61 -39.07 -15.40
N ILE A 476 -14.61 -38.81 -14.56
CA ILE A 476 -14.75 -37.56 -13.80
C ILE A 476 -13.60 -37.40 -12.81
N THR A 477 -13.20 -38.46 -12.10
CA THR A 477 -12.04 -38.41 -11.21
C THR A 477 -10.74 -38.18 -11.98
N GLU A 478 -10.55 -38.79 -13.15
CA GLU A 478 -9.38 -38.51 -13.99
C GLU A 478 -9.39 -37.08 -14.52
N ILE A 479 -10.57 -36.52 -14.85
CA ILE A 479 -10.74 -35.11 -15.20
C ILE A 479 -10.42 -34.21 -14.01
N GLU A 480 -10.86 -34.55 -12.80
CA GLU A 480 -10.51 -33.82 -11.59
C GLU A 480 -9.01 -33.88 -11.32
N LEU A 481 -8.35 -35.03 -11.50
CA LEU A 481 -6.90 -35.17 -11.39
C LEU A 481 -6.16 -34.35 -12.44
N ILE A 482 -6.63 -34.36 -13.69
CA ILE A 482 -6.10 -33.50 -14.75
C ILE A 482 -6.35 -32.03 -14.39
N LYS A 483 -7.52 -31.66 -13.84
CA LYS A 483 -7.82 -30.29 -13.39
C LYS A 483 -6.96 -29.87 -12.21
N THR A 484 -6.67 -30.78 -11.27
CA THR A 484 -5.78 -30.56 -10.14
C THR A 484 -4.35 -30.37 -10.61
N GLN A 485 -3.86 -31.24 -11.51
CA GLN A 485 -2.53 -31.08 -12.13
C GLN A 485 -2.45 -29.86 -13.04
N VAL A 486 -3.52 -29.51 -13.73
CA VAL A 486 -3.66 -28.25 -14.47
C VAL A 486 -3.80 -27.07 -13.49
N SER A 487 -4.22 -27.25 -12.25
CA SER A 487 -4.20 -26.19 -11.23
C SER A 487 -2.88 -26.10 -10.45
N GLU A 488 -2.07 -27.17 -10.47
CA GLU A 488 -0.72 -27.29 -9.89
C GLU A 488 0.38 -26.85 -10.87
N ILE A 489 0.19 -27.02 -12.20
CA ILE A 489 0.85 -26.12 -13.15
C ILE A 489 0.40 -24.73 -12.71
N PRO A 490 1.30 -23.74 -12.53
CA PRO A 490 0.91 -22.42 -12.08
C PRO A 490 0.03 -21.74 -13.15
N TRP A 491 -1.25 -22.09 -13.14
CA TRP A 491 -2.35 -21.28 -13.61
C TRP A 491 -2.86 -20.53 -12.39
N SER A 492 -1.97 -19.72 -11.83
CA SER A 492 -2.39 -18.69 -10.89
C SER A 492 -3.33 -17.76 -11.67
N MET A 493 -4.63 -17.85 -11.41
CA MET A 493 -5.47 -16.66 -11.55
C MET A 493 -5.12 -15.69 -10.40
N GLU A 494 -3.84 -15.30 -10.33
CA GLU A 494 -3.43 -14.10 -9.64
C GLU A 494 -3.75 -12.88 -10.53
N PRO A 495 -3.98 -11.71 -9.93
CA PRO A 495 -4.09 -10.41 -10.61
C PRO A 495 -3.00 -10.19 -11.68
N THR A 496 -1.84 -10.82 -11.49
CA THR A 496 -0.65 -10.82 -12.34
C THR A 496 -0.85 -11.46 -13.72
N ILE A 497 -1.67 -12.53 -13.87
CA ILE A 497 -1.93 -13.16 -15.18
C ILE A 497 -3.01 -12.44 -15.99
N ALA A 498 -3.97 -11.76 -15.34
CA ALA A 498 -4.81 -10.80 -16.06
C ALA A 498 -3.93 -9.72 -16.73
N VAL A 499 -2.86 -9.30 -16.04
CA VAL A 499 -1.84 -8.38 -16.59
C VAL A 499 -0.88 -9.03 -17.59
N GLN A 500 -0.51 -10.30 -17.43
CA GLN A 500 0.29 -11.01 -18.44
C GLN A 500 -0.51 -11.36 -19.70
N LYS A 501 -1.82 -11.60 -19.60
CA LYS A 501 -2.74 -11.72 -20.75
C LYS A 501 -3.01 -10.35 -21.37
N ILE A 502 -3.11 -9.28 -20.58
CA ILE A 502 -3.11 -7.89 -21.08
C ILE A 502 -1.79 -7.61 -21.82
N SER A 503 -0.62 -8.05 -21.32
CA SER A 503 0.68 -7.80 -21.95
C SER A 503 0.99 -8.70 -23.17
N GLN A 504 0.50 -9.94 -23.20
CA GLN A 504 0.59 -10.83 -24.37
C GLN A 504 -0.44 -10.48 -25.45
N ALA A 505 -1.64 -10.03 -25.07
CA ALA A 505 -2.57 -9.39 -26.00
C ALA A 505 -2.02 -8.05 -26.49
N ASN A 506 -1.28 -7.29 -25.66
CA ASN A 506 -0.53 -6.11 -26.08
C ASN A 506 0.58 -6.46 -27.07
N LEU A 507 1.25 -7.62 -26.98
CA LEU A 507 2.23 -8.06 -27.97
C LEU A 507 1.56 -8.51 -29.28
N LYS A 508 0.48 -9.31 -29.24
CA LYS A 508 -0.26 -9.70 -30.45
C LYS A 508 -0.99 -8.51 -31.11
N MET A 509 -1.53 -7.56 -30.34
CA MET A 509 -2.10 -6.32 -30.87
C MET A 509 -1.02 -5.33 -31.32
N ALA A 510 0.09 -5.13 -30.61
CA ALA A 510 1.17 -4.24 -31.08
C ALA A 510 1.86 -4.80 -32.34
N LEU A 511 2.00 -6.13 -32.44
CA LEU A 511 2.48 -6.80 -33.65
C LEU A 511 1.44 -6.77 -34.79
N ALA A 512 0.14 -6.81 -34.49
CA ALA A 512 -0.92 -6.63 -35.49
C ALA A 512 -1.15 -5.17 -35.91
N VAL A 513 -0.86 -4.20 -35.02
CA VAL A 513 -0.92 -2.75 -35.30
C VAL A 513 0.20 -2.30 -36.23
N GLY A 514 1.25 -3.11 -36.39
CA GLY A 514 2.26 -2.97 -37.45
C GLY A 514 1.70 -3.10 -38.88
N LYS A 515 0.45 -3.58 -39.04
CA LYS A 515 -0.30 -3.51 -40.30
C LYS A 515 -1.79 -3.30 -40.02
N ILE A 516 -2.23 -2.04 -39.93
CA ILE A 516 -3.66 -1.74 -40.15
C ILE A 516 -3.86 -1.46 -41.65
N PRO A 517 -4.83 -2.14 -42.30
CA PRO A 517 -5.29 -1.83 -43.64
C PRO A 517 -5.86 -0.42 -43.71
N ASP A 518 -5.66 0.20 -44.85
CA ASP A 518 -6.19 1.48 -45.29
C ASP A 518 -7.74 1.51 -45.23
N SER A 519 -8.34 1.84 -44.08
CA SER A 519 -9.76 2.20 -43.99
C SER A 519 -10.09 3.03 -42.74
N ASN A 520 -10.19 4.36 -42.92
CA ASN A 520 -11.09 5.36 -42.29
C ASN A 520 -11.74 5.15 -40.88
N ASP A 521 -11.22 4.31 -39.99
CA ASP A 521 -11.93 3.98 -38.75
C ASP A 521 -11.90 5.13 -37.74
N ARG A 522 -13.12 5.50 -37.34
CA ARG A 522 -13.50 6.73 -36.64
C ARG A 522 -12.87 6.84 -35.26
N VAL A 523 -11.89 7.72 -35.10
CA VAL A 523 -11.42 8.20 -33.79
C VAL A 523 -12.61 8.81 -33.03
N VAL A 524 -13.00 8.16 -31.93
CA VAL A 524 -14.14 8.52 -31.07
C VAL A 524 -13.75 9.66 -30.12
N GLY A 525 -14.57 10.71 -30.04
CA GLY A 525 -14.36 11.85 -29.15
C GLY A 525 -13.26 12.82 -29.62
N LEU A 526 -12.95 13.82 -28.78
CA LEU A 526 -11.94 14.86 -29.03
C LEU A 526 -12.22 15.70 -30.30
N ASP A 527 -13.48 15.83 -30.71
CA ASP A 527 -13.87 16.66 -31.87
C ASP A 527 -13.64 18.16 -31.61
N ASP A 528 -13.81 18.58 -30.36
CA ASP A 528 -13.46 19.89 -29.85
C ASP A 528 -11.95 20.14 -29.94
N GLU A 529 -11.12 19.20 -29.46
CA GLU A 529 -9.66 19.31 -29.51
C GLU A 529 -9.14 19.32 -30.96
N ALA A 530 -9.69 18.45 -31.82
CA ALA A 530 -9.37 18.42 -33.23
C ALA A 530 -9.69 19.77 -33.89
N LYS A 531 -10.83 20.38 -33.56
CA LYS A 531 -11.22 21.70 -34.08
C LYS A 531 -10.24 22.80 -33.64
N ILE A 532 -9.81 22.79 -32.38
CA ILE A 532 -8.81 23.74 -31.85
C ILE A 532 -7.48 23.61 -32.62
N ILE A 533 -6.98 22.38 -32.81
CA ILE A 533 -5.74 22.17 -33.56
C ILE A 533 -5.89 22.58 -35.03
N ILE A 534 -7.01 22.23 -35.68
CA ILE A 534 -7.27 22.64 -37.07
C ILE A 534 -7.28 24.17 -37.20
N ASP A 535 -7.91 24.88 -36.26
CA ASP A 535 -7.91 26.35 -36.25
C ASP A 535 -6.49 26.91 -36.05
N ARG A 536 -5.68 26.33 -35.16
CA ARG A 536 -4.27 26.73 -34.97
C ARG A 536 -3.41 26.48 -36.21
N LEU A 537 -3.67 25.39 -36.92
CA LEU A 537 -2.93 25.06 -38.14
C LEU A 537 -3.34 25.92 -39.34
N THR A 538 -4.61 26.33 -39.43
CA THR A 538 -5.14 27.02 -40.63
C THR A 538 -5.22 28.54 -40.50
N ARG A 539 -5.06 29.08 -39.28
CA ARG A 539 -5.08 30.51 -38.98
C ARG A 539 -3.71 31.00 -38.50
N GLY A 540 -3.61 32.30 -38.20
CA GLY A 540 -2.38 32.93 -37.70
C GLY A 540 -1.55 33.62 -38.78
N THR A 541 -0.27 33.84 -38.49
CA THR A 541 0.65 34.54 -39.40
C THR A 541 1.01 33.67 -40.61
N LYS A 542 1.53 34.31 -41.66
CA LYS A 542 2.03 33.62 -42.85
C LYS A 542 3.42 33.00 -42.65
N GLN A 543 4.10 33.32 -41.55
CA GLN A 543 5.38 32.70 -41.20
C GLN A 543 5.19 31.21 -40.85
N LEU A 544 6.27 30.45 -40.95
CA LEU A 544 6.34 29.07 -40.49
C LEU A 544 6.09 29.03 -38.99
N ASP A 545 5.15 28.20 -38.56
CA ASP A 545 4.80 28.06 -37.15
C ASP A 545 4.74 26.59 -36.73
N VAL A 546 5.02 26.34 -35.46
CA VAL A 546 5.05 25.01 -34.86
C VAL A 546 3.93 24.89 -33.82
N VAL A 547 3.09 23.88 -33.99
CA VAL A 547 2.03 23.50 -33.05
C VAL A 547 2.45 22.19 -32.39
N SER A 548 2.34 22.11 -31.07
CA SER A 548 2.70 20.91 -30.31
C SER A 548 1.49 20.34 -29.58
N ILE A 549 1.32 19.02 -29.62
CA ILE A 549 0.35 18.26 -28.81
C ILE A 549 1.15 17.49 -27.76
N VAL A 550 0.88 17.77 -26.49
CA VAL A 550 1.62 17.20 -25.36
C VAL A 550 0.70 16.46 -24.39
N GLY A 551 1.22 15.44 -23.72
CA GLY A 551 0.46 14.65 -22.75
C GLY A 551 1.06 13.26 -22.51
N MET A 552 0.62 12.59 -21.45
CA MET A 552 1.12 11.27 -21.05
C MET A 552 0.98 10.19 -22.14
N ALA A 553 1.71 9.07 -21.98
CA ALA A 553 1.58 7.91 -22.87
C ALA A 553 0.14 7.35 -22.86
N GLY A 554 -0.32 6.85 -24.00
CA GLY A 554 -1.66 6.25 -24.12
C GLY A 554 -2.85 7.23 -24.15
N LEU A 555 -2.60 8.54 -24.06
CA LEU A 555 -3.65 9.58 -24.03
C LEU A 555 -4.30 9.87 -25.41
N GLY A 556 -3.77 9.31 -26.50
CA GLY A 556 -4.34 9.46 -27.85
C GLY A 556 -3.75 10.58 -28.71
N LYS A 557 -2.57 11.13 -28.36
CA LYS A 557 -1.89 12.21 -29.12
C LYS A 557 -1.73 11.90 -30.62
N THR A 558 -1.14 10.75 -30.94
CA THR A 558 -0.94 10.27 -32.32
C THR A 558 -2.28 10.08 -33.03
N SER A 559 -3.31 9.60 -32.34
CA SER A 559 -4.66 9.42 -32.90
C SER A 559 -5.33 10.75 -33.22
N LEU A 560 -5.18 11.75 -32.34
CA LEU A 560 -5.66 13.12 -32.59
C LEU A 560 -4.92 13.75 -33.78
N ALA A 561 -3.60 13.61 -33.83
CA ALA A 561 -2.80 14.10 -34.95
C ALA A 561 -3.21 13.43 -36.28
N LYS A 562 -3.50 12.12 -36.29
CA LYS A 562 -4.05 11.43 -37.48
C LYS A 562 -5.43 11.97 -37.87
N LYS A 563 -6.33 12.18 -36.90
CA LYS A 563 -7.67 12.75 -37.14
C LYS A 563 -7.58 14.13 -37.79
N VAL A 564 -6.67 14.97 -37.31
CA VAL A 564 -6.37 16.29 -37.90
C VAL A 564 -5.74 16.16 -39.28
N TYR A 565 -4.73 15.28 -39.44
CA TYR A 565 -3.99 15.08 -40.68
C TYR A 565 -4.92 14.71 -41.84
N HIS A 566 -5.90 13.83 -41.62
CA HIS A 566 -6.86 13.40 -42.63
C HIS A 566 -8.10 14.31 -42.75
N HIS A 567 -8.21 15.37 -41.94
CA HIS A 567 -9.38 16.25 -41.97
C HIS A 567 -9.50 17.00 -43.30
N SER A 568 -10.73 17.11 -43.83
CA SER A 568 -11.01 17.75 -45.13
C SER A 568 -10.47 19.18 -45.20
N HIS A 569 -10.72 20.01 -44.19
CA HIS A 569 -10.15 21.37 -44.11
C HIS A 569 -8.61 21.42 -44.18
N ILE A 570 -7.90 20.48 -43.52
CA ILE A 570 -6.44 20.40 -43.57
C ILE A 570 -5.97 19.98 -44.96
N SER A 571 -6.61 18.96 -45.55
CA SER A 571 -6.26 18.47 -46.88
C SER A 571 -6.45 19.50 -48.00
N HIS A 572 -7.42 20.41 -47.89
CA HIS A 572 -7.63 21.50 -48.85
C HIS A 572 -6.76 22.74 -48.56
N HIS A 573 -6.29 22.90 -47.32
CA HIS A 573 -5.53 24.09 -46.92
C HIS A 573 -4.04 23.97 -47.26
N PHE A 574 -3.44 22.79 -47.08
CA PHE A 574 -2.03 22.51 -47.33
C PHE A 574 -1.86 21.79 -48.67
N GLN A 575 -0.96 22.28 -49.52
CA GLN A 575 -0.69 21.69 -50.84
C GLN A 575 -0.01 20.32 -50.70
N VAL A 576 0.73 20.16 -49.62
CA VAL A 576 1.61 19.04 -49.32
C VAL A 576 1.52 18.71 -47.85
N ARG A 577 1.56 17.42 -47.52
CA ARG A 577 1.61 16.94 -46.15
C ARG A 577 2.54 15.73 -46.06
N SER A 578 3.35 15.64 -45.01
CA SER A 578 4.16 14.45 -44.73
C SER A 578 4.08 14.09 -43.24
N TRP A 579 4.31 12.82 -42.94
CA TRP A 579 4.30 12.27 -41.59
C TRP A 579 5.55 11.44 -41.37
N VAL A 580 6.27 11.70 -40.28
CA VAL A 580 7.36 10.85 -39.81
C VAL A 580 7.20 10.59 -38.31
N THR A 581 7.41 9.35 -37.91
CA THR A 581 7.46 8.97 -36.49
C THR A 581 8.93 8.89 -36.06
N VAL A 582 9.24 9.48 -34.91
CA VAL A 582 10.59 9.60 -34.36
C VAL A 582 10.80 8.51 -33.32
N SER A 583 11.80 7.65 -33.53
CA SER A 583 12.24 6.67 -32.54
C SER A 583 13.15 7.31 -31.48
N GLN A 584 13.24 6.69 -30.30
CA GLN A 584 14.11 7.17 -29.22
C GLN A 584 15.59 7.16 -29.62
N GLU A 585 16.02 6.13 -30.34
CA GLU A 585 17.26 6.16 -31.13
C GLU A 585 16.89 6.54 -32.56
N TYR A 586 17.20 7.77 -32.96
CA TYR A 586 16.98 8.24 -34.32
C TYR A 586 18.29 8.62 -34.98
N ASN A 587 18.24 8.64 -36.31
CA ASN A 587 19.30 9.16 -37.14
C ASN A 587 18.69 10.22 -38.07
N THR A 588 19.25 11.43 -38.10
CA THR A 588 18.74 12.56 -38.90
C THR A 588 18.54 12.18 -40.37
N LYS A 589 19.48 11.45 -40.98
CA LYS A 589 19.34 10.93 -42.35
C LYS A 589 18.09 10.07 -42.51
N SER A 590 17.80 9.18 -41.57
CA SER A 590 16.61 8.33 -41.64
C SER A 590 15.30 9.12 -41.53
N LEU A 591 15.26 10.18 -40.71
CA LEU A 591 14.11 11.09 -40.60
C LEU A 591 13.91 11.90 -41.89
N LEU A 592 14.98 12.43 -42.47
CA LEU A 592 14.91 13.16 -43.76
C LEU A 592 14.41 12.26 -44.89
N ILE A 593 14.88 11.01 -44.95
CA ILE A 593 14.39 10.00 -45.90
C ILE A 593 12.89 9.73 -45.65
N GLY A 594 12.48 9.55 -44.40
CA GLY A 594 11.07 9.33 -44.04
C GLY A 594 10.16 10.47 -44.50
N ILE A 595 10.57 11.72 -44.24
CA ILE A 595 9.84 12.91 -44.67
C ILE A 595 9.76 12.96 -46.20
N LEU A 596 10.90 12.83 -46.92
CA LEU A 596 10.95 12.87 -48.38
C LEU A 596 10.15 11.75 -49.04
N SER A 597 10.15 10.55 -48.45
CA SER A 597 9.38 9.41 -48.96
C SER A 597 7.88 9.62 -48.80
N GLY A 598 7.44 10.32 -47.74
CA GLY A 598 6.05 10.74 -47.57
C GLY A 598 5.61 11.80 -48.58
N LEU A 599 6.55 12.50 -49.21
CA LEU A 599 6.32 13.55 -50.20
C LEU A 599 6.37 13.03 -51.65
N ASP A 600 7.26 12.08 -51.93
CA ASP A 600 7.42 11.43 -53.22
C ASP A 600 7.73 9.93 -53.04
N GLN A 601 6.70 9.10 -53.18
CA GLN A 601 6.77 7.65 -52.96
C GLN A 601 7.57 6.89 -54.05
N ASN A 602 7.91 7.53 -55.17
CA ASN A 602 8.53 6.86 -56.33
C ASN A 602 10.08 6.90 -56.31
N SER A 603 10.69 7.62 -55.37
CA SER A 603 12.13 7.96 -55.40
C SER A 603 12.93 7.42 -54.20
N THR A 604 12.36 6.54 -53.37
CA THR A 604 12.93 6.08 -52.09
C THR A 604 14.32 5.44 -52.23
N GLY A 605 14.58 4.74 -53.33
CA GLY A 605 15.86 4.09 -53.61
C GLY A 605 17.01 5.08 -53.89
N GLU A 606 16.72 6.29 -54.37
CA GLU A 606 17.73 7.32 -54.64
C GLU A 606 18.26 7.94 -53.33
N TYR A 607 17.40 8.08 -52.31
CA TYR A 607 17.71 8.80 -51.07
C TYR A 607 18.66 8.05 -50.14
N ILE A 608 18.65 6.70 -50.18
CA ILE A 608 19.46 5.85 -49.30
C ILE A 608 20.96 6.14 -49.46
N ASN A 609 21.40 6.45 -50.68
CA ASN A 609 22.82 6.68 -51.00
C ASN A 609 23.25 8.16 -50.89
N MET A 610 22.33 9.09 -50.62
CA MET A 610 22.65 10.51 -50.49
C MET A 610 23.26 10.82 -49.10
N ARG A 611 24.05 11.90 -49.02
CA ARG A 611 24.52 12.42 -47.73
C ARG A 611 23.39 13.17 -47.03
N GLU A 612 23.51 13.31 -45.72
CA GLU A 612 22.52 14.00 -44.89
C GLU A 612 22.28 15.45 -45.35
N ASP A 613 23.34 16.20 -45.61
CA ASP A 613 23.27 17.58 -46.11
C ASP A 613 22.55 17.68 -47.46
N ASP A 614 22.77 16.71 -48.35
CA ASP A 614 22.13 16.66 -49.67
C ASP A 614 20.62 16.40 -49.55
N LEU A 615 20.23 15.56 -48.58
CA LEU A 615 18.83 15.26 -48.27
C LEU A 615 18.12 16.48 -47.66
N ALA A 616 18.77 17.16 -46.73
CA ALA A 616 18.27 18.39 -46.12
C ALA A 616 18.06 19.49 -47.17
N GLU A 617 19.03 19.71 -48.05
CA GLU A 617 18.94 20.70 -49.12
C GLU A 617 17.86 20.32 -50.16
N ARG A 618 17.71 19.02 -50.47
CA ARG A 618 16.67 18.55 -51.38
C ARG A 618 15.27 18.74 -50.79
N LEU A 619 15.07 18.40 -49.52
CA LEU A 619 13.82 18.67 -48.80
C LEU A 619 13.50 20.16 -48.81
N ARG A 620 14.49 21.00 -48.50
CA ARG A 620 14.32 22.47 -48.52
C ARG A 620 13.93 23.00 -49.89
N LYS A 621 14.58 22.54 -50.96
CA LYS A 621 14.24 22.93 -52.34
C LYS A 621 12.82 22.52 -52.73
N TRP A 622 12.40 21.34 -52.29
CA TRP A 622 11.08 20.79 -52.61
C TRP A 622 9.96 21.56 -51.88
N LEU A 623 10.20 21.97 -50.63
CA LEU A 623 9.26 22.74 -49.82
C LEU A 623 9.22 24.24 -50.16
N LYS A 624 10.16 24.73 -50.98
CA LYS A 624 10.29 26.16 -51.27
C LYS A 624 9.09 26.69 -52.06
N GLY A 625 8.49 27.78 -51.57
CA GLY A 625 7.39 28.49 -52.22
C GLY A 625 6.02 27.83 -52.12
N ILE A 626 5.90 26.69 -51.43
CA ILE A 626 4.63 25.96 -51.22
C ILE A 626 4.19 25.99 -49.77
N ARG A 627 2.88 25.81 -49.53
CA ARG A 627 2.33 25.67 -48.18
C ARG A 627 2.26 24.21 -47.78
N TYR A 628 3.03 23.84 -46.76
CA TYR A 628 3.16 22.45 -46.32
C TYR A 628 2.80 22.26 -44.85
N LEU A 629 2.40 21.02 -44.50
CA LEU A 629 2.24 20.56 -43.13
C LEU A 629 3.14 19.34 -42.89
N MET A 630 4.05 19.42 -41.91
CA MET A 630 4.88 18.29 -41.50
C MET A 630 4.43 17.77 -40.14
N ILE A 631 4.20 16.47 -40.02
CA ILE A 631 3.92 15.82 -38.74
C ILE A 631 5.19 15.13 -38.23
N LEU A 632 5.65 15.51 -37.04
CA LEU A 632 6.75 14.88 -36.33
C LEU A 632 6.19 14.18 -35.08
N ASP A 633 5.94 12.87 -35.18
CA ASP A 633 5.24 12.11 -34.15
C ASP A 633 6.22 11.46 -33.14
N ASP A 634 5.90 11.54 -31.85
CA ASP A 634 6.63 11.03 -30.68
C ASP A 634 8.05 11.62 -30.53
N ILE A 635 8.18 12.95 -30.49
CA ILE A 635 9.46 13.64 -30.23
C ILE A 635 9.89 13.49 -28.76
N TRP A 636 11.11 12.99 -28.55
CA TRP A 636 11.72 12.74 -27.23
C TRP A 636 12.73 13.80 -26.78
N ASP A 637 13.33 14.54 -27.72
CA ASP A 637 14.30 15.60 -27.44
C ASP A 637 14.20 16.74 -28.47
N THR A 638 14.78 17.90 -28.16
CA THR A 638 14.81 19.07 -29.04
C THR A 638 15.94 19.07 -30.07
N GLN A 639 16.92 18.17 -29.96
CA GLN A 639 17.96 17.94 -30.97
C GLN A 639 17.36 17.42 -32.29
N VAL A 640 16.27 16.63 -32.25
CA VAL A 640 15.50 16.22 -33.44
C VAL A 640 15.03 17.45 -34.22
N TRP A 641 14.46 18.43 -33.51
CA TRP A 641 14.03 19.68 -34.13
C TRP A 641 15.22 20.49 -34.64
N ASN A 642 16.29 20.62 -33.84
CA ASN A 642 17.46 21.40 -34.20
C ASN A 642 18.19 20.89 -35.45
N SER A 643 18.20 19.57 -35.67
CA SER A 643 18.77 18.94 -36.86
C SER A 643 17.89 19.14 -38.10
N LEU A 644 16.56 19.13 -37.95
CA LEU A 644 15.63 19.23 -39.07
C LEU A 644 15.25 20.68 -39.45
N LYS A 645 15.27 21.63 -38.52
CA LYS A 645 14.71 22.99 -38.72
C LYS A 645 15.27 23.73 -39.94
N MET A 646 16.55 23.51 -40.27
CA MET A 646 17.19 24.16 -41.42
C MET A 646 16.69 23.65 -42.78
N SER A 647 16.01 22.49 -42.78
CA SER A 647 15.40 21.87 -43.97
C SER A 647 14.00 22.40 -44.28
N PHE A 648 13.39 23.17 -43.37
CA PHE A 648 12.03 23.69 -43.48
C PHE A 648 12.07 25.19 -43.84
N PRO A 649 11.80 25.59 -45.10
CA PRO A 649 11.85 26.98 -45.52
C PRO A 649 10.65 27.79 -45.02
N ASP A 650 10.90 28.97 -44.45
CA ASP A 650 9.86 29.96 -44.19
C ASP A 650 9.80 31.00 -45.33
N ASP A 651 8.88 30.78 -46.26
CA ASP A 651 8.65 31.65 -47.43
C ASP A 651 7.35 32.48 -47.30
N ASP A 652 6.89 32.74 -46.06
CA ASP A 652 5.64 33.46 -45.76
C ASP A 652 4.40 32.85 -46.46
N LYS A 653 4.32 31.51 -46.49
CA LYS A 653 3.21 30.76 -47.12
C LYS A 653 2.16 30.26 -46.14
N GLY A 654 2.41 30.34 -44.84
CA GLY A 654 1.57 29.79 -43.77
C GLY A 654 1.81 28.31 -43.56
N SER A 655 3.04 27.84 -43.76
CA SER A 655 3.42 26.44 -43.52
C SER A 655 3.39 26.13 -42.02
N ARG A 656 3.14 24.87 -41.67
CA ARG A 656 3.00 24.43 -40.28
C ARG A 656 3.76 23.14 -40.00
N ILE A 657 4.19 23.00 -38.75
CA ILE A 657 4.75 21.75 -38.24
C ILE A 657 3.93 21.37 -37.02
N LEU A 658 3.35 20.16 -37.04
CA LEU A 658 2.64 19.60 -35.90
C LEU A 658 3.53 18.53 -35.29
N LEU A 659 3.84 18.67 -34.00
CA LEU A 659 4.59 17.65 -33.28
C LEU A 659 3.78 17.05 -32.14
N THR A 660 4.02 15.78 -31.83
CA THR A 660 3.48 15.12 -30.64
C THR A 660 4.63 14.79 -29.70
N SER A 661 4.44 14.99 -28.39
CA SER A 661 5.47 14.67 -27.39
C SER A 661 4.84 14.26 -26.05
N ARG A 662 5.59 13.49 -25.26
CA ARG A 662 5.22 13.14 -23.88
C ARG A 662 5.67 14.21 -22.88
N GLN A 663 6.65 15.02 -23.26
CA GLN A 663 7.24 16.03 -22.40
C GLN A 663 6.71 17.41 -22.80
N GLU A 664 6.09 18.10 -21.85
CA GLU A 664 5.53 19.43 -22.09
C GLU A 664 6.60 20.47 -22.47
N THR A 665 7.81 20.30 -21.90
CA THR A 665 8.97 21.18 -22.12
C THR A 665 9.39 21.27 -23.58
N ILE A 666 9.30 20.16 -24.34
CA ILE A 666 9.75 20.09 -25.74
C ILE A 666 8.99 21.08 -26.63
N GLY A 667 7.67 21.23 -26.43
CA GLY A 667 6.87 22.17 -27.20
C GLY A 667 7.28 23.63 -26.97
N LEU A 668 7.54 23.99 -25.71
CA LEU A 668 7.96 25.34 -25.29
C LEU A 668 9.40 25.66 -25.71
N GLU A 669 10.28 24.68 -25.70
CA GLU A 669 11.66 24.85 -26.17
C GLU A 669 11.75 25.06 -27.68
N ILE A 670 10.92 24.33 -28.44
CA ILE A 670 10.86 24.42 -29.91
C ILE A 670 10.19 25.72 -30.36
N ASN A 671 9.09 26.11 -29.70
CA ASN A 671 8.38 27.34 -30.01
C ASN A 671 7.87 28.04 -28.75
N PRO A 672 8.68 28.93 -28.14
CA PRO A 672 8.32 29.63 -26.89
C PRO A 672 7.09 30.54 -27.01
N HIS A 673 6.72 30.93 -28.24
CA HIS A 673 5.61 31.84 -28.49
C HIS A 673 4.28 31.12 -28.74
N SER A 674 4.28 29.79 -28.86
CA SER A 674 3.11 28.96 -29.14
C SER A 674 2.90 27.99 -27.99
N GLU A 675 1.87 28.23 -27.18
CA GLU A 675 1.60 27.38 -26.01
C GLU A 675 1.30 25.93 -26.46
N PRO A 676 1.97 24.91 -25.88
CA PRO A 676 1.68 23.52 -26.19
C PRO A 676 0.23 23.16 -25.90
N HIS A 677 -0.37 22.43 -26.82
CA HIS A 677 -1.71 21.92 -26.63
C HIS A 677 -1.68 20.69 -25.72
N ARG A 678 -1.99 20.92 -24.44
CA ARG A 678 -2.11 19.86 -23.44
C ARG A 678 -3.36 19.05 -23.71
N LEU A 679 -3.19 17.85 -24.25
CA LEU A 679 -4.32 16.98 -24.57
C LEU A 679 -5.01 16.56 -23.27
N ARG A 680 -6.32 16.81 -23.17
CA ARG A 680 -7.13 16.33 -22.03
C ARG A 680 -7.39 14.83 -22.13
N ALA A 681 -7.69 14.22 -20.98
CA ALA A 681 -8.30 12.88 -20.95
C ALA A 681 -9.72 12.91 -21.55
N LEU A 682 -10.21 11.75 -22.00
CA LEU A 682 -11.59 11.61 -22.44
C LEU A 682 -12.53 11.89 -21.28
N ASN A 683 -13.62 12.60 -21.55
CA ASN A 683 -14.68 12.77 -20.56
C ASN A 683 -15.47 11.46 -20.38
N HIS A 684 -16.41 11.44 -19.44
CA HIS A 684 -17.16 10.24 -19.09
C HIS A 684 -17.96 9.68 -20.28
N ASP A 685 -18.58 10.56 -21.07
CA ASP A 685 -19.41 10.16 -22.22
C ASP A 685 -18.56 9.66 -23.39
N GLU A 686 -17.43 10.33 -23.67
CA GLU A 686 -16.46 9.89 -24.67
C GLU A 686 -15.81 8.56 -24.28
N SER A 687 -15.52 8.37 -22.99
CA SER A 687 -14.96 7.13 -22.44
C SER A 687 -15.94 5.98 -22.61
N TRP A 688 -17.21 6.22 -22.26
CA TRP A 688 -18.28 5.26 -22.46
C TRP A 688 -18.47 4.93 -23.94
N GLU A 689 -18.48 5.93 -24.83
CA GLU A 689 -18.67 5.71 -26.26
C GLU A 689 -17.54 4.88 -26.88
N LEU A 690 -16.28 5.12 -26.46
CA LEU A 690 -15.13 4.33 -26.89
C LEU A 690 -15.22 2.89 -26.37
N PHE A 691 -15.58 2.71 -25.10
CA PHE A 691 -15.79 1.42 -24.46
C PHE A 691 -16.90 0.62 -25.17
N ARG A 692 -18.06 1.26 -25.38
CA ARG A 692 -19.26 0.71 -26.03
C ARG A 692 -18.98 0.24 -27.46
N LYS A 693 -18.25 1.04 -28.24
CA LYS A 693 -17.82 0.68 -29.59
C LYS A 693 -16.89 -0.52 -29.61
N LYS A 694 -15.94 -0.59 -28.66
CA LYS A 694 -15.04 -1.74 -28.56
C LYS A 694 -15.77 -3.03 -28.18
N MET A 695 -16.81 -2.91 -27.36
CA MET A 695 -17.68 -4.02 -26.94
C MET A 695 -18.67 -4.49 -28.01
N CYS A 696 -18.80 -3.79 -29.14
CA CYS A 696 -19.79 -4.11 -30.18
C CYS A 696 -21.24 -4.16 -29.67
N PHE A 697 -21.59 -3.41 -28.61
CA PHE A 697 -22.95 -3.34 -28.05
C PHE A 697 -24.02 -2.84 -29.04
N ASP A 698 -23.62 -2.34 -30.21
CA ASP A 698 -24.52 -1.96 -31.30
C ASP A 698 -25.21 -3.16 -31.99
N GLN A 699 -24.78 -4.41 -31.75
CA GLN A 699 -25.32 -5.62 -32.39
C GLN A 699 -26.10 -6.57 -31.46
N SER A 700 -25.99 -6.40 -30.14
CA SER A 700 -26.73 -7.19 -29.13
C SER A 700 -26.93 -6.35 -27.87
N CYS A 701 -28.18 -6.11 -27.45
CA CYS A 701 -28.49 -5.34 -26.25
C CYS A 701 -28.34 -6.19 -24.98
N PRO A 702 -27.38 -5.90 -24.08
CA PRO A 702 -27.30 -6.50 -22.76
C PRO A 702 -28.40 -5.97 -21.83
N SER A 703 -28.58 -6.60 -20.66
CA SER A 703 -29.47 -6.07 -19.60
C SER A 703 -28.98 -4.71 -19.08
N GLU A 704 -29.88 -3.89 -18.53
CA GLU A 704 -29.55 -2.57 -17.99
C GLU A 704 -28.47 -2.63 -16.90
N GLU A 705 -28.45 -3.71 -16.11
CA GLU A 705 -27.48 -3.92 -15.04
C GLU A 705 -26.05 -4.07 -15.57
N VAL A 706 -25.87 -4.82 -16.67
CA VAL A 706 -24.57 -5.00 -17.32
C VAL A 706 -24.09 -3.68 -17.94
N ILE A 707 -25.00 -2.88 -18.50
CA ILE A 707 -24.68 -1.55 -19.03
C ILE A 707 -24.27 -0.60 -17.91
N ALA A 708 -24.95 -0.63 -16.76
CA ALA A 708 -24.60 0.19 -15.60
C ALA A 708 -23.20 -0.17 -15.07
N ARG A 709 -22.89 -1.46 -14.91
CA ARG A 709 -21.57 -1.98 -14.54
C ARG A 709 -20.49 -1.55 -15.53
N ALA A 710 -20.74 -1.71 -16.83
CA ALA A 710 -19.82 -1.33 -17.90
C ALA A 710 -19.47 0.17 -17.85
N LYS A 711 -20.47 1.03 -17.60
CA LYS A 711 -20.27 2.48 -17.44
C LYS A 711 -19.40 2.79 -16.23
N THR A 712 -19.62 2.11 -15.10
CA THR A 712 -18.80 2.28 -13.89
C THR A 712 -17.34 1.88 -14.16
N ILE A 713 -17.11 0.75 -14.83
CA ILE A 713 -15.75 0.30 -15.18
C ILE A 713 -15.07 1.26 -16.16
N ALA A 714 -15.80 1.75 -17.18
CA ALA A 714 -15.29 2.75 -18.11
C ALA A 714 -14.90 4.05 -17.38
N LYS A 715 -15.68 4.46 -16.36
CA LYS A 715 -15.36 5.59 -15.50
C LYS A 715 -14.10 5.35 -14.66
N SER A 716 -13.91 4.13 -14.13
CA SER A 716 -12.72 3.73 -13.36
C SER A 716 -11.42 3.79 -14.19
N CYS A 717 -11.51 3.77 -15.52
CA CYS A 717 -10.36 3.96 -16.42
C CYS A 717 -9.87 5.42 -16.53
N LYS A 718 -10.52 6.37 -15.81
CA LYS A 718 -10.14 7.78 -15.68
C LYS A 718 -9.87 8.50 -17.01
N GLY A 719 -10.60 8.14 -18.07
CA GLY A 719 -10.55 8.82 -19.36
C GLY A 719 -9.32 8.52 -20.22
N LEU A 720 -8.52 7.49 -19.90
CA LEU A 720 -7.36 7.09 -20.70
C LEU A 720 -7.79 6.15 -21.86
N PRO A 721 -7.70 6.57 -23.14
CA PRO A 721 -8.20 5.78 -24.27
C PRO A 721 -7.61 4.37 -24.35
N LEU A 722 -6.30 4.24 -24.10
CA LEU A 722 -5.62 2.95 -24.12
C LEU A 722 -6.15 2.03 -23.01
N MET A 723 -6.33 2.54 -21.80
CA MET A 723 -6.86 1.74 -20.68
C MET A 723 -8.29 1.29 -20.97
N ILE A 724 -9.13 2.19 -21.48
CA ILE A 724 -10.52 1.92 -21.86
C ILE A 724 -10.58 0.79 -22.90
N LEU A 725 -9.76 0.86 -23.95
CA LEU A 725 -9.73 -0.15 -25.01
C LEU A 725 -9.24 -1.51 -24.52
N ILE A 726 -8.27 -1.53 -23.59
CA ILE A 726 -7.75 -2.75 -22.98
C ILE A 726 -8.82 -3.40 -22.10
N VAL A 727 -9.40 -2.65 -21.17
CA VAL A 727 -10.42 -3.16 -20.25
C VAL A 727 -11.66 -3.59 -21.03
N ALA A 728 -12.12 -2.79 -22.00
CA ALA A 728 -13.25 -3.17 -22.86
C ALA A 728 -12.95 -4.42 -23.68
N GLY A 729 -11.76 -4.53 -24.27
CA GLY A 729 -11.35 -5.70 -25.05
C GLY A 729 -11.21 -6.97 -24.20
N PHE A 730 -10.76 -6.83 -22.95
CA PHE A 730 -10.71 -7.91 -21.98
C PHE A 730 -12.12 -8.38 -21.63
N LEU A 731 -12.97 -7.45 -21.18
CA LEU A 731 -14.33 -7.75 -20.74
C LEU A 731 -15.22 -8.28 -21.87
N ALA A 732 -14.93 -7.94 -23.14
CA ALA A 732 -15.63 -8.51 -24.30
C ALA A 732 -15.51 -10.05 -24.40
N ASN A 733 -14.50 -10.64 -23.76
CA ASN A 733 -14.26 -12.08 -23.73
C ASN A 733 -14.50 -12.68 -22.33
N THR A 734 -15.10 -11.92 -21.41
CA THR A 734 -15.30 -12.30 -20.00
C THR A 734 -16.79 -12.25 -19.66
N GLU A 735 -17.28 -13.25 -18.93
CA GLU A 735 -18.68 -13.30 -18.49
C GLU A 735 -19.05 -12.11 -17.60
N PRO A 736 -20.24 -11.48 -17.78
CA PRO A 736 -20.65 -10.29 -17.02
C PRO A 736 -20.65 -10.43 -15.49
N SER A 737 -20.81 -11.65 -14.96
CA SER A 737 -20.76 -11.94 -13.53
C SER A 737 -19.40 -11.61 -12.89
N LYS A 738 -18.31 -11.69 -13.66
CA LYS A 738 -16.93 -11.46 -13.18
C LYS A 738 -16.46 -10.01 -13.32
N TRP A 739 -17.33 -9.12 -13.79
CA TRP A 739 -16.96 -7.73 -14.04
C TRP A 739 -16.81 -6.92 -12.75
N GLU A 740 -17.42 -7.37 -11.66
CA GLU A 740 -17.32 -6.75 -10.32
C GLU A 740 -15.90 -6.84 -9.75
N GLU A 741 -15.24 -7.99 -9.89
CA GLU A 741 -13.84 -8.19 -9.49
C GLU A 741 -12.90 -7.23 -10.24
N VAL A 742 -13.12 -7.07 -11.55
CA VAL A 742 -12.33 -6.14 -12.39
C VAL A 742 -12.55 -4.69 -11.98
N GLU A 743 -13.78 -4.34 -11.58
CA GLU A 743 -14.11 -3.02 -11.06
C GLU A 743 -13.40 -2.75 -9.73
N GLU A 744 -13.31 -3.74 -8.85
CA GLU A 744 -12.64 -3.66 -7.56
C GLU A 744 -11.11 -3.56 -7.71
N MET A 745 -10.52 -4.35 -8.63
CA MET A 745 -9.09 -4.29 -8.95
C MET A 745 -8.63 -2.92 -9.48
N LEU A 746 -9.44 -2.28 -10.34
CA LEU A 746 -9.12 -0.94 -10.87
C LEU A 746 -9.19 0.16 -9.79
N LYS A 747 -9.69 -0.16 -8.59
CA LYS A 747 -9.74 0.75 -7.44
C LYS A 747 -8.50 0.62 -6.53
N THR A 748 -7.67 -0.43 -6.61
CA THR A 748 -6.71 -0.78 -5.52
C THR A 748 -5.20 -0.87 -5.87
N GLU A 749 -4.74 -1.25 -7.08
CA GLU A 749 -3.29 -1.52 -7.34
C GLU A 749 -2.73 -0.99 -8.70
N ILE A 750 -1.42 -0.67 -8.75
CA ILE A 750 -0.66 -0.32 -9.97
C ILE A 750 0.31 -1.45 -10.33
N ILE A 751 0.36 -1.87 -11.59
CA ILE A 751 1.12 -3.07 -12.01
C ILE A 751 2.24 -2.70 -12.98
N ILE A 752 3.49 -3.07 -12.68
CA ILE A 752 4.64 -2.86 -13.57
C ILE A 752 4.72 -4.01 -14.59
N PRO A 753 4.73 -3.72 -15.91
CA PRO A 753 4.74 -4.77 -16.92
C PRO A 753 6.10 -5.47 -17.03
N SER A 754 6.08 -6.77 -17.35
CA SER A 754 7.28 -7.60 -17.54
C SER A 754 8.20 -7.14 -18.67
N SER A 755 7.70 -6.29 -19.58
CA SER A 755 8.50 -5.64 -20.62
C SER A 755 9.55 -4.66 -20.09
N ILE A 756 9.58 -4.38 -18.78
CA ILE A 756 10.63 -3.56 -18.16
C ILE A 756 12.04 -4.13 -18.37
N LEU A 757 12.16 -5.44 -18.58
CA LEU A 757 13.42 -6.10 -18.92
C LEU A 757 14.04 -5.59 -20.23
N ASN A 758 13.23 -5.02 -21.14
CA ASN A 758 13.73 -4.40 -22.37
C ASN A 758 14.58 -3.15 -22.11
N LEU A 759 14.48 -2.57 -20.90
CA LEU A 759 15.33 -1.47 -20.45
C LEU A 759 16.60 -2.04 -19.80
N SER A 760 17.40 -2.81 -20.55
CA SER A 760 18.57 -3.53 -20.03
C SER A 760 19.64 -2.64 -19.40
N ASP A 761 19.64 -1.34 -19.73
CA ASP A 761 20.56 -0.33 -19.21
C ASP A 761 20.00 0.51 -18.05
N LEU A 762 18.78 0.21 -17.57
CA LEU A 762 18.16 0.96 -16.48
C LEU A 762 18.91 0.76 -15.16
N GLU A 763 19.45 1.85 -14.61
CA GLU A 763 20.13 1.87 -13.31
C GLU A 763 19.21 2.29 -12.16
N THR A 764 18.18 3.09 -12.43
CA THR A 764 17.26 3.63 -11.42
C THR A 764 15.82 3.53 -11.89
N LEU A 765 14.96 2.94 -11.06
CA LEU A 765 13.52 2.90 -11.25
C LEU A 765 12.84 3.61 -10.07
N ILE A 766 12.14 4.71 -10.35
CA ILE A 766 11.35 5.45 -9.36
C ILE A 766 9.87 5.36 -9.74
N VAL A 767 9.04 4.92 -8.79
CA VAL A 767 7.60 4.71 -8.99
C VAL A 767 6.79 5.60 -8.05
N TYR A 768 6.10 6.59 -8.63
CA TYR A 768 5.15 7.44 -7.91
C TYR A 768 3.75 6.87 -8.08
N SER A 769 3.26 6.20 -7.03
CA SER A 769 1.93 5.57 -6.99
C SER A 769 1.16 6.04 -5.75
N GLY A 770 -0.16 6.18 -5.88
CA GLY A 770 -1.08 6.37 -4.75
C GLY A 770 -1.61 5.07 -4.14
N GLY A 771 -1.14 3.91 -4.63
CA GLY A 771 -1.50 2.56 -4.15
C GLY A 771 -0.35 1.56 -4.25
N ARG A 772 -0.60 0.28 -3.93
CA ARG A 772 0.41 -0.79 -3.97
C ARG A 772 0.92 -1.04 -5.37
N VAL A 773 2.21 -1.38 -5.50
CA VAL A 773 2.89 -1.63 -6.77
C VAL A 773 3.39 -3.07 -6.85
N LEU A 774 2.85 -3.85 -7.77
CA LEU A 774 3.29 -5.24 -7.97
C LEU A 774 4.55 -5.29 -8.86
N LEU A 775 5.61 -5.94 -8.36
CA LEU A 775 6.88 -6.11 -9.08
C LEU A 775 6.88 -7.39 -9.94
N PRO A 776 7.27 -7.34 -11.23
CA PRO A 776 7.32 -8.52 -12.07
C PRO A 776 8.60 -9.35 -11.83
N ASP A 777 8.52 -10.68 -11.97
CA ASP A 777 9.68 -11.60 -11.86
C ASP A 777 10.84 -11.21 -12.77
N THR A 778 10.52 -10.67 -13.96
CA THR A 778 11.52 -10.25 -14.94
C THR A 778 12.42 -9.12 -14.44
N LEU A 779 11.99 -8.33 -13.46
CA LEU A 779 12.80 -7.26 -12.87
C LEU A 779 14.09 -7.81 -12.25
N TRP A 780 14.05 -9.04 -11.72
CA TRP A 780 15.20 -9.70 -11.08
C TRP A 780 16.33 -10.09 -12.06
N GLY A 781 16.06 -10.03 -13.37
CA GLY A 781 17.07 -10.19 -14.42
C GLY A 781 17.83 -8.91 -14.78
N MET A 782 17.44 -7.75 -14.23
CA MET A 782 17.99 -6.44 -14.61
C MET A 782 19.35 -6.16 -13.94
N LYS A 783 20.42 -6.68 -14.55
CA LYS A 783 21.78 -6.64 -13.97
C LYS A 783 22.34 -5.24 -13.72
N LYS A 784 21.87 -4.18 -14.39
CA LYS A 784 22.37 -2.82 -14.19
C LYS A 784 21.59 -2.01 -13.15
N LEU A 785 20.47 -2.53 -12.66
CA LEU A 785 19.62 -1.83 -11.71
C LEU A 785 20.32 -1.67 -10.35
N ARG A 786 20.41 -0.41 -9.90
CA ARG A 786 21.03 0.02 -8.65
C ARG A 786 20.03 0.59 -7.64
N HIS A 787 19.00 1.27 -8.12
CA HIS A 787 18.04 1.94 -7.24
C HIS A 787 16.61 1.59 -7.63
N LEU A 788 15.85 1.05 -6.68
CA LEU A 788 14.43 0.78 -6.81
C LEU A 788 13.68 1.56 -5.72
N GLU A 789 13.04 2.65 -6.12
CA GLU A 789 12.41 3.60 -5.22
C GLU A 789 10.91 3.75 -5.50
N GLY A 790 10.11 3.85 -4.44
CA GLY A 790 8.65 3.83 -4.49
C GLY A 790 8.04 4.69 -3.39
N ALA A 791 6.93 5.36 -3.71
CA ALA A 791 6.27 6.29 -2.79
C ALA A 791 5.46 5.61 -1.66
N LEU A 792 4.98 4.37 -1.84
CA LEU A 792 4.10 3.71 -0.87
C LEU A 792 4.47 2.25 -0.57
N GLU A 793 4.32 1.30 -1.49
CA GLU A 793 4.55 -0.13 -1.19
C GLU A 793 4.84 -0.96 -2.45
N PHE A 794 5.94 -1.72 -2.47
CA PHE A 794 6.21 -2.76 -3.45
C PHE A 794 5.79 -4.13 -2.92
N VAL A 795 4.96 -4.82 -3.70
CA VAL A 795 4.54 -6.20 -3.43
C VAL A 795 5.43 -7.13 -4.25
N LEU A 796 6.07 -8.07 -3.56
CA LEU A 796 6.90 -9.08 -4.19
C LEU A 796 6.03 -10.16 -4.86
N PRO A 797 6.52 -10.78 -5.94
CA PRO A 797 5.86 -11.96 -6.50
C PRO A 797 5.85 -13.11 -5.49
N SER A 798 4.86 -14.00 -5.64
CA SER A 798 4.55 -15.08 -4.69
C SER A 798 5.64 -16.15 -4.59
N GLU A 799 6.52 -16.25 -5.59
CA GLU A 799 7.67 -17.15 -5.61
C GLU A 799 8.99 -16.39 -5.44
N ILE A 800 9.98 -17.02 -4.80
CA ILE A 800 11.33 -16.44 -4.68
C ILE A 800 11.97 -16.38 -6.07
N PRO A 801 12.41 -15.20 -6.54
CA PRO A 801 12.99 -15.03 -7.85
C PRO A 801 14.25 -15.90 -8.08
N VAL A 802 14.33 -16.50 -9.27
CA VAL A 802 15.48 -17.35 -9.65
C VAL A 802 16.77 -16.53 -9.75
N ALA A 803 16.69 -15.32 -10.32
CA ALA A 803 17.83 -14.45 -10.57
C ALA A 803 18.19 -13.55 -9.37
N ASN A 804 19.45 -13.12 -9.30
CA ASN A 804 19.97 -12.21 -8.27
C ASN A 804 20.03 -10.77 -8.80
N LEU A 805 19.70 -9.79 -7.95
CA LEU A 805 19.91 -8.37 -8.23
C LEU A 805 21.18 -7.88 -7.53
N GLU A 806 22.31 -8.33 -8.03
CA GLU A 806 23.61 -8.12 -7.38
C GLU A 806 24.06 -6.66 -7.35
N ASN A 807 23.58 -5.81 -8.25
CA ASN A 807 23.96 -4.40 -8.30
C ASN A 807 23.00 -3.47 -7.55
N LEU A 808 21.91 -3.99 -7.00
CA LEU A 808 20.92 -3.19 -6.29
C LEU A 808 21.50 -2.69 -4.96
N GLN A 809 21.51 -1.36 -4.79
CA GLN A 809 22.03 -0.65 -3.63
C GLN A 809 20.90 -0.06 -2.77
N THR A 810 19.79 0.35 -3.39
CA THR A 810 18.65 0.95 -2.71
C THR A 810 17.37 0.21 -3.07
N PHE A 811 16.61 -0.22 -2.07
CA PHE A 811 15.29 -0.80 -2.26
C PHE A 811 14.32 -0.23 -1.23
N SER A 812 13.38 0.61 -1.68
CA SER A 812 12.47 1.32 -0.77
C SER A 812 11.07 0.72 -0.71
N THR A 813 10.57 0.51 0.51
CA THR A 813 9.21 0.13 0.89
C THR A 813 8.70 -1.18 0.28
N VAL A 814 9.51 -2.24 0.39
CA VAL A 814 9.10 -3.61 0.06
C VAL A 814 8.28 -4.25 1.19
N SER A 815 7.20 -4.96 0.85
CA SER A 815 6.34 -5.63 1.82
C SER A 815 6.68 -7.12 1.94
N PHE A 816 6.86 -7.59 3.16
CA PHE A 816 7.06 -9.00 3.48
C PHE A 816 5.94 -9.51 4.38
N THR A 817 5.30 -10.60 3.95
CA THR A 817 4.22 -11.28 4.67
C THR A 817 4.66 -12.61 5.30
N CYS A 818 5.84 -13.10 4.92
CA CYS A 818 6.43 -14.37 5.38
C CYS A 818 7.94 -14.21 5.61
N SER A 819 8.46 -14.72 6.73
CA SER A 819 9.87 -14.57 7.12
C SER A 819 10.81 -15.41 6.24
N GLN A 820 10.37 -16.58 5.77
CA GLN A 820 11.14 -17.41 4.84
C GLN A 820 11.30 -16.73 3.48
N THR A 821 10.23 -16.14 2.93
CA THR A 821 10.29 -15.38 1.67
C THR A 821 11.22 -14.18 1.81
N MET A 822 11.16 -13.48 2.95
CA MET A 822 12.08 -12.38 3.25
C MET A 822 13.54 -12.86 3.21
N VAL A 823 13.91 -13.89 3.97
CA VAL A 823 15.30 -14.40 3.98
C VAL A 823 15.74 -14.88 2.59
N GLY A 824 14.85 -15.53 1.84
CA GLY A 824 15.10 -15.96 0.47
C GLY A 824 15.42 -14.78 -0.47
N VAL A 825 14.64 -13.70 -0.39
CA VAL A 825 14.80 -12.48 -1.18
C VAL A 825 16.03 -11.69 -0.74
N LEU A 826 16.28 -11.52 0.56
CA LEU A 826 17.44 -10.76 1.05
C LEU A 826 18.77 -11.41 0.63
N LYS A 827 18.86 -12.74 0.58
CA LYS A 827 20.02 -13.47 0.03
C LYS A 827 20.30 -13.15 -1.44
N LYS A 828 19.29 -12.70 -2.19
CA LYS A 828 19.39 -12.31 -3.61
C LYS A 828 19.82 -10.85 -3.80
N LEU A 829 20.01 -10.10 -2.71
CA LEU A 829 20.34 -8.67 -2.68
C LEU A 829 21.65 -8.38 -1.91
N PRO A 830 22.79 -8.98 -2.29
CA PRO A 830 24.00 -9.01 -1.45
C PRO A 830 24.70 -7.65 -1.27
N ASN A 831 24.50 -6.68 -2.16
CA ASN A 831 25.18 -5.38 -2.15
C ASN A 831 24.25 -4.22 -1.74
N LEU A 832 23.14 -4.53 -1.08
CA LEU A 832 22.16 -3.55 -0.63
C LEU A 832 22.76 -2.68 0.49
N ARG A 833 22.62 -1.35 0.36
CA ARG A 833 23.07 -0.34 1.33
C ARG A 833 21.93 0.33 2.07
N THR A 834 20.79 0.47 1.41
CA THR A 834 19.59 1.07 2.00
C THR A 834 18.38 0.19 1.73
N LEU A 835 17.70 -0.21 2.80
CA LEU A 835 16.48 -0.99 2.74
C LEU A 835 15.39 -0.27 3.54
N ARG A 836 14.24 -0.06 2.92
CA ARG A 836 12.99 0.22 3.64
C ARG A 836 12.04 -0.93 3.42
N CYS A 837 11.52 -1.52 4.49
CA CYS A 837 10.59 -2.63 4.39
C CYS A 837 9.43 -2.50 5.37
N ARG A 838 8.36 -3.21 5.02
CA ARG A 838 7.17 -3.39 5.83
C ARG A 838 7.02 -4.87 6.17
N LEU A 839 6.82 -5.20 7.43
CA LEU A 839 6.82 -6.57 7.93
C LEU A 839 5.43 -6.98 8.46
N ASP A 840 4.52 -7.38 7.59
CA ASP A 840 3.20 -7.90 7.97
C ASP A 840 3.28 -9.42 8.22
N LEU A 841 4.15 -9.85 9.15
CA LEU A 841 4.42 -11.26 9.46
C LEU A 841 3.31 -11.81 10.39
N GLY A 842 2.60 -12.86 9.97
CA GLY A 842 1.48 -13.46 10.72
C GLY A 842 1.86 -13.91 12.14
N GLY A 843 0.92 -13.85 13.08
CA GLY A 843 1.14 -13.98 14.52
C GLY A 843 1.80 -15.29 14.97
N GLY A 844 3.10 -15.23 15.24
CA GLY A 844 3.93 -16.26 15.86
C GLY A 844 5.29 -15.67 16.23
N GLU A 845 5.99 -16.26 17.22
CA GLU A 845 7.36 -15.86 17.59
C GLU A 845 8.31 -16.04 16.38
N CYS A 846 8.65 -14.96 15.69
CA CYS A 846 9.55 -15.02 14.53
C CYS A 846 10.79 -14.16 14.74
N THR A 847 11.97 -14.76 14.63
CA THR A 847 13.25 -14.03 14.55
C THR A 847 13.45 -13.51 13.12
N VAL A 848 13.77 -12.22 12.99
CA VAL A 848 14.02 -11.57 11.70
C VAL A 848 15.52 -11.31 11.56
N ASP A 849 16.15 -11.94 10.55
CA ASP A 849 17.60 -11.94 10.37
C ASP A 849 18.04 -11.13 9.13
N PHE A 850 18.71 -10.01 9.37
CA PHE A 850 19.31 -9.14 8.36
C PHE A 850 20.84 -9.31 8.25
N ILE A 851 21.47 -10.23 8.99
CA ILE A 851 22.93 -10.45 9.02
C ILE A 851 23.49 -10.77 7.63
N THR A 852 22.66 -11.33 6.74
CA THR A 852 23.07 -11.63 5.36
C THR A 852 23.43 -10.39 4.53
N LEU A 853 22.94 -9.20 4.93
CA LEU A 853 23.16 -7.92 4.24
C LEU A 853 24.35 -7.16 4.82
N ASN A 854 25.56 -7.68 4.62
CA ASN A 854 26.78 -7.13 5.24
C ASN A 854 27.14 -5.69 4.81
N GLN A 855 26.59 -5.18 3.69
CA GLN A 855 26.83 -3.81 3.21
C GLN A 855 25.72 -2.82 3.61
N LEU A 856 24.72 -3.27 4.37
CA LEU A 856 23.60 -2.43 4.75
C LEU A 856 24.04 -1.34 5.72
N GLU A 857 23.82 -0.09 5.33
CA GLU A 857 24.16 1.11 6.11
C GLU A 857 22.90 1.76 6.72
N SER A 858 21.74 1.61 6.08
CA SER A 858 20.47 2.20 6.54
C SER A 858 19.31 1.21 6.39
N LEU A 859 18.50 1.10 7.45
CA LEU A 859 17.36 0.18 7.53
C LEU A 859 16.14 0.87 8.16
N ASP A 860 15.05 0.92 7.42
CA ASP A 860 13.76 1.40 7.89
C ASP A 860 12.76 0.24 7.93
N ILE A 861 12.20 -0.06 9.11
CA ILE A 861 11.21 -1.11 9.32
C ILE A 861 9.89 -0.50 9.77
N THR A 862 8.80 -0.84 9.09
CA THR A 862 7.44 -0.40 9.45
C THR A 862 6.53 -1.60 9.70
N ARG A 863 5.62 -1.46 10.69
CA ARG A 863 4.57 -2.44 11.04
C ARG A 863 5.04 -3.86 11.41
N GLY A 864 6.19 -4.00 12.06
CA GLY A 864 6.73 -5.30 12.49
C GLY A 864 6.03 -5.93 13.69
N ARG A 865 4.72 -6.20 13.63
CA ARG A 865 3.94 -6.71 14.77
C ARG A 865 4.36 -8.13 15.17
N ASN A 866 4.36 -8.42 16.49
CA ASN A 866 4.66 -9.74 17.08
C ASN A 866 6.08 -10.29 16.82
N LEU A 867 7.07 -9.40 16.66
CA LEU A 867 8.47 -9.79 16.45
C LEU A 867 9.26 -9.70 17.75
N PHE A 868 9.80 -10.82 18.21
CA PHE A 868 10.45 -10.94 19.52
C PHE A 868 11.96 -10.68 19.47
N GLN A 869 12.58 -10.77 18.27
CA GLN A 869 14.02 -10.56 18.12
C GLN A 869 14.41 -10.17 16.69
N PHE A 870 15.23 -9.12 16.59
CA PHE A 870 15.91 -8.74 15.36
C PHE A 870 17.40 -9.06 15.44
N ARG A 871 17.97 -9.48 14.31
CA ARG A 871 19.42 -9.59 14.14
C ARG A 871 19.89 -8.65 13.05
N PHE A 872 20.60 -7.60 13.46
CA PHE A 872 21.08 -6.53 12.57
C PHE A 872 22.52 -6.75 12.10
N PRO A 873 22.88 -6.28 10.89
CA PRO A 873 24.25 -6.30 10.39
C PRO A 873 25.14 -5.25 11.09
N GLN A 874 26.45 -5.53 11.20
CA GLN A 874 27.39 -4.68 11.98
C GLN A 874 27.72 -3.31 11.34
N ASN A 875 27.44 -3.12 10.05
CA ASN A 875 27.75 -1.88 9.33
C ASN A 875 26.59 -0.87 9.34
N LEU A 876 25.52 -1.18 10.06
CA LEU A 876 24.34 -0.33 10.16
C LEU A 876 24.67 0.98 10.87
N LYS A 877 24.28 2.11 10.26
CA LYS A 877 24.47 3.48 10.76
C LYS A 877 23.18 4.19 11.09
N ASP A 878 22.11 3.94 10.32
CA ASP A 878 20.79 4.55 10.51
C ASP A 878 19.73 3.45 10.63
N LEU A 879 18.99 3.47 11.73
CA LEU A 879 17.90 2.53 12.01
C LEU A 879 16.63 3.29 12.40
N TYR A 880 15.57 3.10 11.60
CA TYR A 880 14.21 3.56 11.90
C TYR A 880 13.30 2.36 12.15
N LEU A 881 12.64 2.33 13.31
CA LEU A 881 11.69 1.30 13.70
C LEU A 881 10.33 1.95 13.99
N ASP A 882 9.32 1.58 13.22
CA ASP A 882 7.94 2.02 13.42
C ASP A 882 7.02 0.83 13.73
N SER A 883 6.34 0.90 14.88
CA SER A 883 5.28 -0.04 15.27
C SER A 883 5.74 -1.51 15.24
N THR A 884 6.91 -1.80 15.83
CA THR A 884 7.56 -3.13 15.80
C THR A 884 7.37 -4.00 17.04
N CYS A 885 6.67 -3.51 18.07
CA CYS A 885 6.42 -4.25 19.32
C CYS A 885 7.64 -4.81 20.06
N LEU A 886 8.82 -4.23 19.91
CA LEU A 886 10.01 -4.79 20.55
C LEU A 886 9.99 -4.56 22.07
N PRO A 887 10.46 -5.52 22.87
CA PRO A 887 10.79 -5.27 24.27
C PRO A 887 12.00 -4.35 24.38
N TRP A 888 12.02 -3.50 25.41
CA TRP A 888 13.11 -2.55 25.64
C TRP A 888 14.49 -3.21 25.81
N SER A 889 14.55 -4.47 26.24
CA SER A 889 15.78 -5.26 26.30
C SER A 889 16.42 -5.48 24.92
N GLU A 890 15.60 -5.70 23.89
CA GLU A 890 16.06 -5.84 22.50
C GLU A 890 16.45 -4.47 21.92
N VAL A 891 15.74 -3.40 22.29
CA VAL A 891 16.13 -2.02 21.93
C VAL A 891 17.49 -1.66 22.54
N SER A 892 17.75 -2.03 23.79
CA SER A 892 19.08 -1.87 24.41
C SER A 892 20.14 -2.72 23.70
N ALA A 893 19.80 -3.93 23.24
CA ALA A 893 20.72 -4.76 22.47
C ALA A 893 21.17 -4.13 21.13
N ILE A 894 20.32 -3.30 20.51
CA ILE A 894 20.62 -2.55 19.28
C ILE A 894 21.78 -1.56 19.52
N GLY A 895 21.89 -0.98 20.71
CA GLY A 895 22.97 -0.03 21.01
C GLY A 895 24.37 -0.61 20.82
N ARG A 896 24.52 -1.93 21.02
CA ARG A 896 25.79 -2.64 20.85
C ARG A 896 26.29 -2.69 19.40
N LEU A 897 25.54 -2.17 18.44
CA LEU A 897 25.98 -2.03 17.06
C LEU A 897 27.12 -1.01 16.95
N PRO A 898 28.28 -1.40 16.39
CA PRO A 898 29.53 -0.63 16.52
C PRO A 898 29.57 0.65 15.68
N ASN A 899 28.62 0.84 14.76
CA ASN A 899 28.58 1.95 13.81
C ASN A 899 27.23 2.70 13.81
N LEU A 900 26.33 2.40 14.75
CA LEU A 900 25.02 3.03 14.80
C LEU A 900 25.17 4.51 15.19
N GLU A 901 24.76 5.39 14.30
CA GLU A 901 24.83 6.86 14.45
C GLU A 901 23.44 7.47 14.67
N ALA A 902 22.38 6.86 14.14
CA ALA A 902 21.00 7.32 14.31
C ALA A 902 20.05 6.17 14.65
N LEU A 903 19.25 6.36 15.70
CA LEU A 903 18.18 5.47 16.12
C LEU A 903 16.89 6.26 16.25
N ARG A 904 15.87 5.85 15.51
CA ARG A 904 14.55 6.48 15.53
C ARG A 904 13.50 5.42 15.83
N LEU A 905 12.73 5.64 16.89
CA LEU A 905 11.68 4.76 17.38
C LEU A 905 10.34 5.50 17.27
N ASP A 906 9.38 4.93 16.55
CA ASP A 906 8.09 5.54 16.27
C ASP A 906 6.94 4.55 16.53
N GLY A 907 5.79 5.06 16.98
CA GLY A 907 4.57 4.28 17.14
C GLY A 907 4.34 3.67 18.54
N ASN A 908 3.11 3.20 18.76
CA ASN A 908 2.51 3.01 20.08
C ASN A 908 2.59 1.59 20.66
N GLU A 909 3.48 0.73 20.17
CA GLU A 909 3.36 -0.72 20.36
C GLU A 909 4.54 -1.40 21.11
N TYR A 910 5.55 -0.68 21.62
CA TYR A 910 6.70 -1.25 22.37
C TYR A 910 6.30 -1.91 23.72
N GLU A 911 6.95 -3.04 24.05
CA GLU A 911 6.63 -3.85 25.24
C GLU A 911 7.32 -3.32 26.50
N GLY A 912 6.50 -2.98 27.50
CA GLY A 912 6.94 -2.52 28.82
C GLY A 912 6.93 -1.00 29.01
N GLU A 913 6.93 -0.58 30.27
CA GLU A 913 6.88 0.83 30.69
C GLU A 913 8.26 1.42 31.00
N ASN A 914 9.28 0.57 31.14
CA ASN A 914 10.63 0.97 31.54
C ASN A 914 11.64 0.59 30.47
N TRP A 915 12.41 1.57 30.00
CA TRP A 915 13.61 1.36 29.22
C TRP A 915 14.83 1.46 30.13
N ASP A 916 15.29 0.30 30.61
CA ASP A 916 16.46 0.20 31.48
C ASP A 916 17.68 -0.27 30.65
N ILE A 917 18.73 0.55 30.63
CA ILE A 917 20.03 0.18 30.06
C ILE A 917 20.87 -0.38 31.21
N GLU A 918 21.12 -1.69 31.21
CA GLU A 918 21.81 -2.38 32.31
C GLU A 918 23.34 -2.51 32.12
N GLU A 919 23.83 -2.39 30.88
CA GLU A 919 25.25 -2.55 30.52
C GLU A 919 25.90 -1.18 30.26
N GLU A 920 27.09 -0.93 30.82
CA GLU A 920 27.82 0.33 30.61
C GLU A 920 28.30 0.50 29.15
N GLY A 921 28.13 1.70 28.59
CA GLY A 921 28.62 2.07 27.26
C GLY A 921 27.75 1.54 26.12
N THR A 922 26.44 1.37 26.35
CA THR A 922 25.55 0.68 25.40
C THR A 922 25.42 1.39 24.05
N PHE A 923 25.48 2.73 23.94
CA PHE A 923 25.34 3.46 22.66
C PHE A 923 26.56 4.34 22.32
N PRO A 924 27.71 3.76 21.93
CA PRO A 924 29.00 4.47 21.90
C PRO A 924 29.12 5.54 20.80
N LYS A 925 28.43 5.38 19.66
CA LYS A 925 28.50 6.29 18.49
C LYS A 925 27.18 6.95 18.15
N LEU A 926 26.14 6.76 18.98
CA LEU A 926 24.81 7.29 18.68
C LEU A 926 24.83 8.82 18.76
N ARG A 927 24.52 9.48 17.65
CA ARG A 927 24.47 10.95 17.49
C ARG A 927 23.04 11.46 17.49
N VAL A 928 22.10 10.69 16.95
CA VAL A 928 20.68 11.07 16.89
C VAL A 928 19.83 9.99 17.56
N LEU A 929 19.03 10.40 18.54
CA LEU A 929 18.00 9.57 19.16
C LEU A 929 16.65 10.27 19.03
N GLU A 930 15.69 9.61 18.40
CA GLU A 930 14.32 10.10 18.24
C GLU A 930 13.32 9.10 18.79
N LEU A 931 12.48 9.53 19.74
CA LEU A 931 11.40 8.77 20.33
C LEU A 931 10.08 9.48 20.04
N CYS A 932 9.26 8.90 19.18
CA CYS A 932 8.04 9.51 18.68
C CYS A 932 6.83 8.61 18.94
N TYR A 933 5.75 9.18 19.46
CA TYR A 933 4.46 8.53 19.64
C TYR A 933 4.53 7.23 20.49
N ILE A 934 5.33 7.24 21.56
CA ILE A 934 5.53 6.09 22.48
C ILE A 934 4.80 6.35 23.81
N PRO A 935 3.47 6.16 23.90
CA PRO A 935 2.70 6.45 25.10
C PRO A 935 2.89 5.43 26.23
N SER A 936 3.53 4.27 25.98
CA SER A 936 3.78 3.25 27.00
C SER A 936 5.00 3.55 27.87
N LEU A 937 5.98 4.29 27.35
CA LEU A 937 7.22 4.57 28.05
C LEU A 937 6.99 5.53 29.23
N GLU A 938 7.24 5.05 30.45
CA GLU A 938 7.13 5.83 31.69
C GLU A 938 8.48 6.17 32.32
N ARG A 939 9.44 5.24 32.30
CA ARG A 939 10.78 5.42 32.86
C ARG A 939 11.85 5.08 31.85
N TRP A 940 12.91 5.87 31.85
CA TRP A 940 14.10 5.66 31.04
C TRP A 940 15.30 5.79 31.98
N THR A 941 16.07 4.72 32.16
CA THR A 941 17.22 4.69 33.08
C THR A 941 18.47 4.15 32.39
N THR A 942 19.63 4.59 32.88
CA THR A 942 20.95 4.21 32.34
C THR A 942 21.85 3.62 33.42
N ALA A 943 22.73 2.71 33.03
CA ALA A 943 23.67 2.05 33.93
C ALA A 943 24.89 2.94 34.22
N SER A 944 25.29 3.75 33.23
CA SER A 944 26.47 4.61 33.29
C SER A 944 26.20 5.98 32.69
N ASP A 945 27.05 6.93 33.07
CA ASP A 945 27.10 8.26 32.46
C ASP A 945 27.67 8.23 31.04
N ASP A 946 28.41 7.17 30.69
CA ASP A 946 29.01 6.96 29.36
C ASP A 946 28.10 6.17 28.39
N ASP A 947 26.81 5.98 28.71
CA ASP A 947 25.90 5.22 27.84
C ASP A 947 25.56 5.95 26.52
N PHE A 948 25.62 7.29 26.51
CA PHE A 948 25.38 8.14 25.34
C PHE A 948 26.50 9.20 25.15
N PRO A 949 27.76 8.79 24.91
CA PRO A 949 28.89 9.71 24.96
C PRO A 949 28.96 10.64 23.73
N SER A 950 28.37 10.22 22.60
CA SER A 950 28.43 10.92 21.30
C SER A 950 27.10 11.56 20.87
N ILE A 951 26.11 11.66 21.78
CA ILE A 951 24.78 12.17 21.42
C ILE A 951 24.86 13.65 21.04
N GLU A 952 24.27 14.00 19.91
CA GLU A 952 24.20 15.37 19.38
C GLU A 952 22.76 15.90 19.38
N THR A 953 21.79 15.02 19.12
CA THR A 953 20.38 15.38 18.98
C THR A 953 19.49 14.37 19.70
N LEU A 954 18.63 14.88 20.58
CA LEU A 954 17.53 14.14 21.21
C LEU A 954 16.19 14.74 20.79
N ILE A 955 15.30 13.92 20.24
CA ILE A 955 13.93 14.32 19.87
C ILE A 955 12.95 13.42 20.62
N LEU A 956 12.04 14.03 21.38
CA LEU A 956 10.94 13.37 22.07
C LEU A 956 9.64 13.98 21.55
N ALA A 957 8.77 13.19 20.91
CA ALA A 957 7.46 13.66 20.45
C ALA A 957 6.35 12.72 20.93
N ALA A 958 5.29 13.23 21.55
CA ALA A 958 4.13 12.45 21.99
C ALA A 958 4.45 11.20 22.87
N CYS A 959 5.46 11.32 23.74
CA CYS A 959 5.83 10.35 24.79
C CYS A 959 5.23 10.76 26.15
N ASN A 960 3.90 10.87 26.20
CA ASN A 960 3.18 11.66 27.22
C ASN A 960 3.30 11.10 28.66
N ARG A 961 3.75 9.85 28.83
CA ARG A 961 3.93 9.22 30.14
C ARG A 961 5.36 9.25 30.67
N LEU A 962 6.35 9.51 29.82
CA LEU A 962 7.77 9.51 30.20
C LEU A 962 8.02 10.57 31.27
N LYS A 963 8.56 10.14 32.41
CA LYS A 963 8.68 11.00 33.60
C LYS A 963 9.90 11.92 33.55
N GLU A 964 11.03 11.39 33.12
CA GLU A 964 12.31 12.11 33.13
C GLU A 964 13.23 11.57 32.03
N ILE A 965 14.17 12.41 31.62
CA ILE A 965 15.29 12.06 30.74
C ILE A 965 16.49 11.70 31.62
N PRO A 966 17.24 10.61 31.32
CA PRO A 966 18.43 10.25 32.07
C PRO A 966 19.47 11.38 32.15
N SER A 967 20.02 11.58 33.35
CA SER A 967 21.02 12.62 33.61
C SER A 967 22.33 12.43 32.84
N CYS A 968 22.65 11.20 32.41
CA CYS A 968 23.86 10.91 31.63
C CYS A 968 23.90 11.72 30.31
N ILE A 969 22.73 12.04 29.74
CA ILE A 969 22.62 12.89 28.55
C ILE A 969 23.16 14.30 28.83
N ALA A 970 23.00 14.79 30.07
CA ALA A 970 23.55 16.06 30.52
C ALA A 970 25.08 16.06 30.60
N GLN A 971 25.74 14.90 30.57
CA GLN A 971 27.19 14.80 30.65
C GLN A 971 27.86 14.67 29.27
N SER A 972 27.09 14.47 28.20
CA SER A 972 27.63 14.39 26.85
C SER A 972 28.13 15.75 26.35
N SER A 973 29.41 15.84 26.00
CA SER A 973 30.02 17.06 25.46
C SER A 973 29.63 17.39 24.02
N THR A 974 28.96 16.47 23.32
CA THR A 974 28.57 16.62 21.90
C THR A 974 27.14 17.10 21.72
N LEU A 975 26.36 17.23 22.80
CA LEU A 975 24.94 17.53 22.76
C LEU A 975 24.69 18.93 22.17
N GLN A 976 23.94 19.01 21.07
CA GLN A 976 23.65 20.25 20.35
C GLN A 976 22.17 20.64 20.38
N MET A 977 21.28 19.64 20.46
CA MET A 977 19.83 19.88 20.39
C MET A 977 19.02 18.89 21.25
N ILE A 978 18.03 19.43 21.98
CA ILE A 978 16.91 18.69 22.56
C ILE A 978 15.61 19.28 22.02
N GLU A 979 14.76 18.46 21.40
CA GLU A 979 13.41 18.85 20.99
C GLU A 979 12.38 17.97 21.72
N VAL A 980 11.41 18.62 22.36
CA VAL A 980 10.34 17.96 23.13
C VAL A 980 8.99 18.51 22.68
N LEU A 981 8.18 17.63 22.09
CA LEU A 981 6.84 17.90 21.57
C LEU A 981 5.83 16.97 22.27
N ASP A 982 4.74 17.51 22.80
CA ASP A 982 3.70 16.79 23.55
C ASP A 982 4.22 15.85 24.67
N CYS A 983 5.32 16.19 25.35
CA CYS A 983 5.85 15.40 26.48
C CYS A 983 5.96 16.26 27.76
N PRO A 984 4.85 16.63 28.40
CA PRO A 984 4.84 17.64 29.47
C PRO A 984 5.57 17.22 30.76
N ARG A 985 5.74 15.92 30.98
CA ARG A 985 6.32 15.38 32.23
C ARG A 985 7.85 15.49 32.28
N VAL A 986 8.54 15.49 31.14
CA VAL A 986 10.01 15.53 31.10
C VAL A 986 10.61 16.94 31.23
N TYR A 987 9.78 17.98 31.24
CA TYR A 987 10.26 19.37 31.21
C TYR A 987 11.20 19.75 32.35
N ASP A 988 10.99 19.21 33.54
CA ASP A 988 11.87 19.51 34.67
C ASP A 988 13.25 18.85 34.48
N SER A 989 13.30 17.60 34.03
CA SER A 989 14.58 16.95 33.67
C SER A 989 15.31 17.65 32.52
N VAL A 990 14.60 18.21 31.54
CA VAL A 990 15.20 18.99 30.45
C VAL A 990 15.85 20.28 30.98
N LYS A 991 15.23 20.95 31.96
CA LYS A 991 15.83 22.13 32.61
C LYS A 991 17.09 21.77 33.39
N GLU A 992 17.08 20.66 34.11
CA GLU A 992 18.25 20.17 34.85
C GLU A 992 19.41 19.82 33.89
N ILE A 993 19.10 19.17 32.76
CA ILE A 993 20.09 18.89 31.70
C ILE A 993 20.67 20.20 31.14
N HIS A 994 19.83 21.20 30.88
CA HIS A 994 20.25 22.51 30.40
C HIS A 994 21.18 23.23 31.38
N GLU A 995 20.82 23.28 32.65
CA GLU A 995 21.64 23.90 33.71
C GLU A 995 23.00 23.20 33.83
N THR A 996 23.01 21.86 33.80
CA THR A 996 24.24 21.07 33.84
C THR A 996 25.12 21.35 32.62
N GLN A 997 24.56 21.40 31.42
CA GLN A 997 25.31 21.72 30.19
C GLN A 997 25.85 23.15 30.17
N MET A 998 25.13 24.10 30.76
CA MET A 998 25.62 25.46 30.99
C MET A 998 26.82 25.47 31.95
N ASP A 999 26.78 24.69 33.04
CA ASP A 999 27.91 24.55 33.96
C ASP A 999 29.14 23.90 33.31
N TYR A 1000 28.94 23.01 32.33
CA TYR A 1000 29.99 22.44 31.49
C TYR A 1000 30.47 23.36 30.36
N GLY A 1001 29.87 24.54 30.19
CA GLY A 1001 30.26 25.55 29.20
C GLY A 1001 29.65 25.37 27.80
N ASN A 1002 28.60 24.56 27.66
CA ASN A 1002 27.85 24.38 26.41
C ASN A 1002 26.69 25.38 26.31
N GLU A 1003 27.03 26.65 26.05
CA GLU A 1003 26.06 27.75 25.94
C GLU A 1003 25.22 27.70 24.63
N ASP A 1004 25.61 26.86 23.66
CA ASP A 1004 25.00 26.76 22.33
C ASP A 1004 23.91 25.66 22.23
N LEU A 1005 23.63 24.93 23.32
CA LEU A 1005 22.61 23.88 23.37
C LEU A 1005 21.22 24.43 23.05
N ARG A 1006 20.59 23.91 21.99
CA ARG A 1006 19.24 24.34 21.55
C ARG A 1006 18.16 23.47 22.17
N ILE A 1007 17.23 24.07 22.91
CA ILE A 1007 16.08 23.37 23.51
C ILE A 1007 14.77 23.88 22.92
N TYR A 1008 13.95 22.97 22.41
CA TYR A 1008 12.61 23.25 21.90
C TYR A 1008 11.57 22.51 22.74
N LEU A 1009 10.61 23.24 23.34
CA LEU A 1009 9.50 22.69 24.13
C LEU A 1009 8.14 23.14 23.53
N ASP A 1010 7.04 22.45 23.81
CA ASP A 1010 5.70 22.83 23.30
C ASP A 1010 5.31 24.27 23.65
N LYS A 1011 4.56 24.88 22.73
CA LYS A 1011 4.03 26.24 22.89
C LYS A 1011 2.89 26.36 23.94
N GLU A 1012 2.31 25.26 24.44
CA GLU A 1012 1.07 25.28 25.25
C GLU A 1012 1.23 25.28 26.79
N GLN A 1013 2.45 25.27 27.35
CA GLN A 1013 2.67 25.38 28.81
C GLN A 1013 3.34 26.69 29.26
N LEU A 1014 3.53 27.66 28.36
CA LEU A 1014 4.00 29.02 28.70
C LEU A 1014 2.87 29.99 29.11
N THR A 1015 1.67 29.48 29.41
CA THR A 1015 0.55 30.29 29.90
C THR A 1015 0.04 29.79 31.25
N LYS A 1016 0.63 30.27 32.35
CA LYS A 1016 -0.17 30.74 33.50
C LYS A 1016 0.54 31.54 34.59
N ASP A 1017 1.87 31.56 34.72
CA ASP A 1017 2.53 32.28 35.85
C ASP A 1017 3.58 33.33 35.50
N GLN A 1018 3.71 33.78 34.25
CA GLN A 1018 4.56 34.93 33.90
C GLN A 1018 3.87 35.90 32.95
N LEU A 1019 2.73 36.42 33.40
CA LEU A 1019 2.04 37.53 32.76
C LEU A 1019 2.51 38.86 33.34
N HIS A 1020 3.82 39.12 33.33
CA HIS A 1020 4.37 40.47 33.41
C HIS A 1020 5.66 40.57 32.58
N ALA A 1021 5.47 41.06 31.36
CA ALA A 1021 6.45 41.58 30.39
C ALA A 1021 7.35 40.56 29.66
N HIS A 1022 6.96 40.13 28.44
CA HIS A 1022 7.75 40.28 27.21
C HIS A 1022 6.85 40.09 25.94
N PRO A 1023 7.09 40.80 24.81
CA PRO A 1023 6.16 40.89 23.68
C PRO A 1023 6.32 39.73 22.67
N THR A 1024 5.19 39.27 22.14
CA THR A 1024 5.07 38.34 21.01
C THR A 1024 5.49 39.02 19.69
N ASN A 1025 6.78 38.92 19.31
CA ASN A 1025 7.25 39.42 18.01
C ASN A 1025 7.16 38.32 16.94
N SER A 1026 6.01 38.22 16.25
CA SER A 1026 5.95 37.53 14.95
C SER A 1026 6.28 38.54 13.84
N PRO A 1027 6.98 38.16 12.75
CA PRO A 1027 7.34 39.12 11.71
C PRO A 1027 6.14 39.48 10.85
N THR A 1028 5.97 40.78 10.61
CA THR A 1028 4.91 41.32 9.74
C THR A 1028 5.37 41.44 8.29
N ASN A 1029 6.67 41.58 8.04
CA ASN A 1029 7.25 41.77 6.71
C ASN A 1029 8.31 40.70 6.42
N ILE A 1030 8.05 39.83 5.45
CA ILE A 1030 8.86 38.63 5.18
C ILE A 1030 9.69 38.82 3.90
N PHE A 1031 10.96 38.43 3.94
CA PHE A 1031 11.88 38.45 2.80
C PHE A 1031 12.51 37.08 2.58
N ILE A 1032 12.48 36.60 1.34
CA ILE A 1032 13.09 35.32 0.96
C ILE A 1032 14.53 35.57 0.54
N LEU A 1033 15.48 34.81 1.09
CA LEU A 1033 16.91 34.87 0.76
C LEU A 1033 17.31 33.60 0.02
N ALA A 1034 17.47 33.67 -1.30
CA ALA A 1034 17.71 32.49 -2.13
C ALA A 1034 18.88 32.70 -3.11
N GLY A 1035 19.48 31.59 -3.54
CA GLY A 1035 20.64 31.59 -4.43
C GLY A 1035 21.72 30.62 -3.96
N GLN A 1036 22.99 30.97 -4.14
CA GLN A 1036 24.12 30.11 -3.78
C GLN A 1036 24.99 30.69 -2.65
N SER A 1037 26.29 30.36 -2.62
CA SER A 1037 27.19 30.59 -1.51
C SER A 1037 27.35 32.06 -1.08
N ASN A 1038 27.31 33.03 -2.00
CA ASN A 1038 27.34 34.46 -1.62
C ASN A 1038 26.02 34.93 -0.98
N MET A 1039 24.85 34.39 -1.37
CA MET A 1039 23.61 34.62 -0.59
C MET A 1039 23.65 33.90 0.76
N ALA A 1040 24.14 32.66 0.78
CA ALA A 1040 24.25 31.86 2.00
C ALA A 1040 25.18 32.53 3.02
N GLY A 1041 26.22 33.20 2.51
CA GLY A 1041 27.22 33.94 3.27
C GLY A 1041 28.51 33.13 3.43
N ARG A 1042 29.64 33.73 3.07
CA ARG A 1042 30.99 33.19 3.26
C ARG A 1042 31.99 34.23 3.79
N GLY A 1043 31.51 35.44 4.09
CA GLY A 1043 32.32 36.50 4.69
C GLY A 1043 32.88 36.07 6.05
N GLY A 1044 34.17 36.30 6.28
CA GLY A 1044 34.87 35.89 7.50
C GLY A 1044 35.18 34.39 7.61
N VAL A 1045 34.85 33.57 6.60
CA VAL A 1045 35.16 32.13 6.63
C VAL A 1045 36.58 31.88 6.15
N HIS A 1046 37.46 31.37 7.02
CA HIS A 1046 38.85 31.00 6.72
C HIS A 1046 39.08 29.54 7.09
N GLY A 1047 39.64 28.75 6.17
CA GLY A 1047 39.93 27.32 6.43
C GLY A 1047 38.69 26.47 6.78
N GLY A 1048 37.49 26.90 6.36
CA GLY A 1048 36.24 26.22 6.71
C GLY A 1048 35.68 26.58 8.09
N VAL A 1049 36.18 27.64 8.74
CA VAL A 1049 35.67 28.15 10.02
C VAL A 1049 35.34 29.63 9.87
N TRP A 1050 34.18 30.07 10.38
CA TRP A 1050 33.84 31.49 10.45
C TRP A 1050 34.58 32.17 11.61
N ASP A 1051 35.18 33.34 11.35
CA ASP A 1051 35.95 34.11 12.33
C ASP A 1051 35.12 34.69 13.49
N GLY A 1052 33.79 34.60 13.42
CA GLY A 1052 32.87 35.13 14.42
C GLY A 1052 32.77 36.66 14.43
N ILE A 1053 33.37 37.35 13.45
CA ILE A 1053 33.39 38.80 13.40
C ILE A 1053 32.05 39.31 12.86
N VAL A 1054 31.25 39.90 13.75
CA VAL A 1054 29.99 40.56 13.40
C VAL A 1054 30.21 42.06 13.24
N LEU A 1055 30.14 42.53 11.98
CA LEU A 1055 30.25 43.95 11.65
C LEU A 1055 29.06 44.76 12.22
N PRO A 1056 29.21 46.07 12.49
CA PRO A 1056 28.16 46.89 13.09
C PRO A 1056 26.81 46.83 12.36
N GLU A 1057 26.83 46.77 11.04
CA GLU A 1057 25.63 46.67 10.20
C GLU A 1057 24.97 45.29 10.20
N CYS A 1058 25.67 44.26 10.70
CA CYS A 1058 25.16 42.89 10.82
C CYS A 1058 24.65 42.58 12.23
N ARG A 1059 24.63 43.57 13.14
CA ARG A 1059 24.23 43.36 14.53
C ARG A 1059 22.80 42.81 14.63
N PRO A 1060 22.54 41.88 15.57
CA PRO A 1060 21.19 41.40 15.85
C PRO A 1060 20.28 42.55 16.26
N ASN A 1061 19.00 42.43 15.94
CA ASN A 1061 17.97 43.37 16.35
C ASN A 1061 16.71 42.57 16.70
N PRO A 1062 16.05 42.79 17.86
CA PRO A 1062 14.83 42.07 18.24
C PRO A 1062 13.65 42.24 17.27
N SER A 1063 13.72 43.22 16.36
CA SER A 1063 12.74 43.43 15.29
C SER A 1063 13.12 42.75 13.97
N ILE A 1064 14.22 42.00 13.93
CA ILE A 1064 14.67 41.22 12.77
C ILE A 1064 14.76 39.76 13.21
N LEU A 1065 13.94 38.94 12.57
CA LEU A 1065 13.78 37.53 12.85
C LEU A 1065 14.24 36.69 11.66
N ARG A 1066 14.61 35.44 11.92
CA ARG A 1066 15.02 34.45 10.94
C ARG A 1066 14.15 33.21 11.09
N LEU A 1067 13.72 32.62 9.98
CA LEU A 1067 13.04 31.33 9.98
C LEU A 1067 14.09 30.22 9.96
N SER A 1068 14.18 29.46 11.05
CA SER A 1068 15.10 28.32 11.19
C SER A 1068 14.75 27.18 10.22
N ALA A 1069 15.63 26.17 10.13
CA ALA A 1069 15.36 24.93 9.39
C ALA A 1069 14.05 24.24 9.87
N ASN A 1070 13.79 24.29 11.18
CA ASN A 1070 12.62 23.71 11.85
C ASN A 1070 11.36 24.60 11.74
N LEU A 1071 11.38 25.63 10.89
CA LEU A 1071 10.26 26.53 10.63
C LEU A 1071 9.82 27.35 11.85
N THR A 1072 10.76 27.66 12.75
CA THR A 1072 10.55 28.54 13.92
C THR A 1072 11.18 29.92 13.71
N TRP A 1073 10.51 30.97 14.20
CA TRP A 1073 11.04 32.33 14.17
C TRP A 1073 11.96 32.57 15.37
N GLU A 1074 13.21 32.93 15.11
CA GLU A 1074 14.22 33.30 16.10
C GLU A 1074 14.83 34.67 15.78
N GLU A 1075 15.51 35.31 16.74
CA GLU A 1075 16.25 36.54 16.45
C GLU A 1075 17.31 36.28 15.39
N ALA A 1076 17.33 37.11 14.35
CA ALA A 1076 18.25 36.91 13.23
C ALA A 1076 19.70 37.24 13.64
N ARG A 1077 20.61 36.29 13.40
CA ARG A 1077 22.05 36.41 13.63
C ARG A 1077 22.80 35.75 12.47
N ASP A 1078 23.87 36.38 11.99
CA ASP A 1078 24.78 35.70 11.07
C ASP A 1078 25.51 34.56 11.79
N PRO A 1079 25.80 33.43 11.10
CA PRO A 1079 25.45 33.14 9.71
C PRO A 1079 23.99 32.72 9.54
N LEU A 1080 23.23 33.42 8.69
CA LEU A 1080 21.78 33.18 8.53
C LEU A 1080 21.44 31.80 7.94
N HIS A 1081 22.36 31.20 7.18
CA HIS A 1081 22.13 29.91 6.50
C HIS A 1081 22.82 28.73 7.20
N LYS A 1082 23.26 28.89 8.47
CA LYS A 1082 24.02 27.86 9.21
C LYS A 1082 23.34 26.48 9.28
N ASP A 1083 22.01 26.45 9.36
CA ASP A 1083 21.15 25.26 9.44
C ASP A 1083 20.43 24.97 8.10
N ILE A 1084 20.73 25.73 7.04
CA ILE A 1084 20.11 25.59 5.71
C ILE A 1084 21.14 25.02 4.71
N ASP A 1085 22.33 25.62 4.65
CA ASP A 1085 23.43 25.21 3.78
C ASP A 1085 24.40 24.29 4.53
N VAL A 1086 23.87 23.23 5.15
CA VAL A 1086 24.56 22.39 6.17
C VAL A 1086 25.85 21.73 5.70
N ASN A 1087 26.04 21.56 4.39
CA ASN A 1087 27.22 20.93 3.80
C ASN A 1087 28.42 21.88 3.67
N LYS A 1088 28.25 23.17 4.00
CA LYS A 1088 29.28 24.20 3.86
C LYS A 1088 29.24 25.15 5.06
N THR A 1089 30.41 25.55 5.54
CA THR A 1089 30.49 26.58 6.59
C THR A 1089 29.96 27.91 6.08
N ALA A 1090 28.85 28.35 6.66
CA ALA A 1090 28.28 29.67 6.41
C ALA A 1090 29.04 30.74 7.23
N GLY A 1091 29.14 31.93 6.67
CA GLY A 1091 29.64 33.13 7.35
C GLY A 1091 28.69 34.31 7.16
N VAL A 1092 29.21 35.53 7.19
CA VAL A 1092 28.41 36.72 6.90
C VAL A 1092 27.91 36.68 5.46
N GLY A 1093 26.62 36.92 5.27
CA GLY A 1093 25.96 37.14 3.97
C GLY A 1093 25.22 38.49 3.94
N PRO A 1094 24.46 38.80 2.89
CA PRO A 1094 23.88 40.13 2.72
C PRO A 1094 22.57 40.34 3.50
N GLY A 1095 22.02 39.31 4.15
CA GLY A 1095 20.69 39.33 4.76
C GLY A 1095 20.56 40.22 6.00
N MET A 1096 21.48 40.12 6.96
CA MET A 1096 21.51 41.01 8.13
C MET A 1096 21.74 42.49 7.76
N PRO A 1097 22.76 42.85 6.95
CA PRO A 1097 22.95 44.25 6.55
C PRO A 1097 21.81 44.79 5.69
N PHE A 1098 21.13 43.93 4.90
CA PHE A 1098 19.88 44.30 4.24
C PHE A 1098 18.78 44.66 5.24
N ALA A 1099 18.47 43.78 6.19
CA ALA A 1099 17.36 43.98 7.13
C ALA A 1099 17.60 45.19 8.05
N ASN A 1100 18.82 45.35 8.58
CA ASN A 1100 19.20 46.54 9.31
C ASN A 1100 19.15 47.80 8.43
N GLY A 1101 19.55 47.71 7.15
CA GLY A 1101 19.43 48.79 6.17
C GLY A 1101 17.98 49.24 5.95
N VAL A 1102 17.03 48.30 5.94
CA VAL A 1102 15.60 48.59 5.84
C VAL A 1102 15.09 49.33 7.08
N LEU A 1103 15.35 48.81 8.29
CA LEU A 1103 14.92 49.46 9.53
C LEU A 1103 15.60 50.81 9.79
N ASN A 1104 16.86 50.97 9.37
CA ASN A 1104 17.55 52.25 9.51
C ASN A 1104 16.97 53.34 8.61
N LYS A 1105 16.43 52.97 7.45
CA LYS A 1105 15.77 53.90 6.52
C LYS A 1105 14.31 54.17 6.90
N ASP A 1106 13.61 53.15 7.36
CA ASP A 1106 12.24 53.25 7.86
C ASP A 1106 12.10 52.48 9.18
N PRO A 1107 12.32 53.14 10.33
CA PRO A 1107 12.14 52.51 11.64
C PRO A 1107 10.70 52.07 11.92
N SER A 1108 9.72 52.58 11.17
CA SER A 1108 8.31 52.23 11.31
C SER A 1108 7.89 51.05 10.45
N PHE A 1109 8.81 50.47 9.67
CA PHE A 1109 8.52 49.37 8.75
C PHE A 1109 7.94 48.13 9.46
N GLY A 1110 8.25 47.95 10.74
CA GLY A 1110 7.78 46.85 11.57
C GLY A 1110 8.72 45.64 11.58
N THR A 1111 8.31 44.55 12.23
CA THR A 1111 9.15 43.36 12.40
C THR A 1111 9.46 42.68 11.06
N ILE A 1112 10.74 42.51 10.77
CA ILE A 1112 11.26 41.86 9.56
C ILE A 1112 11.47 40.37 9.84
N GLY A 1113 11.05 39.51 8.92
CA GLY A 1113 11.33 38.07 8.93
C GLY A 1113 12.15 37.67 7.72
N LEU A 1114 13.31 37.07 7.94
CA LEU A 1114 14.21 36.55 6.91
C LEU A 1114 14.00 35.05 6.74
N VAL A 1115 13.79 34.60 5.50
CA VAL A 1115 13.59 33.19 5.16
C VAL A 1115 14.81 32.70 4.37
N PRO A 1116 15.84 32.16 5.03
CA PRO A 1116 17.03 31.66 4.38
C PRO A 1116 16.73 30.37 3.60
N CYS A 1117 17.13 30.33 2.34
CA CYS A 1117 16.91 29.20 1.42
C CYS A 1117 18.15 28.89 0.55
N ALA A 1118 19.18 29.73 0.54
CA ALA A 1118 20.32 29.57 -0.37
C ALA A 1118 21.19 28.34 -0.03
N VAL A 1119 21.75 27.70 -1.06
CA VAL A 1119 22.61 26.51 -0.95
C VAL A 1119 23.82 26.65 -1.86
N GLY A 1120 25.02 26.53 -1.28
CA GLY A 1120 26.28 26.80 -1.98
C GLY A 1120 26.62 25.82 -3.10
N GLY A 1121 27.23 26.32 -4.18
CA GLY A 1121 27.71 25.51 -5.31
C GLY A 1121 26.61 25.01 -6.25
N THR A 1122 25.40 25.58 -6.17
CA THR A 1122 24.26 25.15 -6.98
C THR A 1122 24.16 25.92 -8.30
N ASN A 1123 23.72 25.22 -9.34
CA ASN A 1123 23.43 25.75 -10.67
C ASN A 1123 21.94 26.09 -10.80
N ILE A 1124 21.56 27.05 -11.65
CA ILE A 1124 20.14 27.46 -11.82
C ILE A 1124 19.23 26.28 -12.20
N THR A 1125 19.77 25.23 -12.82
CA THR A 1125 19.02 24.03 -13.21
C THR A 1125 18.55 23.18 -12.02
N GLU A 1126 19.25 23.25 -10.89
CA GLU A 1126 18.86 22.60 -9.63
C GLU A 1126 17.71 23.34 -8.93
N TRP A 1127 17.48 24.60 -9.32
CA TRP A 1127 16.38 25.45 -8.86
C TRP A 1127 15.13 25.33 -9.76
N ARG A 1128 15.08 24.39 -10.70
CA ARG A 1128 13.88 24.16 -11.54
C ARG A 1128 12.69 23.67 -10.70
N ARG A 1129 11.48 24.09 -11.09
CA ARG A 1129 10.22 23.66 -10.45
C ARG A 1129 10.15 22.13 -10.35
N GLY A 1130 9.87 21.62 -9.14
CA GLY A 1130 9.84 20.19 -8.83
C GLY A 1130 11.17 19.59 -8.36
N LYS A 1131 12.30 20.31 -8.43
CA LYS A 1131 13.56 19.90 -7.81
C LYS A 1131 13.58 20.24 -6.31
N PHE A 1132 14.48 19.57 -5.58
CA PHE A 1132 14.58 19.68 -4.13
C PHE A 1132 14.70 21.13 -3.62
N LEU A 1133 15.64 21.92 -4.16
CA LEU A 1133 15.90 23.30 -3.73
C LEU A 1133 14.69 24.22 -3.98
N TYR A 1134 14.04 24.05 -5.13
CA TYR A 1134 12.83 24.79 -5.47
C TYR A 1134 11.69 24.48 -4.50
N ASN A 1135 11.43 23.19 -4.24
CA ASN A 1135 10.35 22.77 -3.35
C ASN A 1135 10.63 23.23 -1.91
N GLN A 1136 11.88 23.17 -1.45
CA GLN A 1136 12.30 23.70 -0.15
C GLN A 1136 12.02 25.21 -0.04
N LEU A 1137 12.39 25.99 -1.06
CA LEU A 1137 12.10 27.43 -1.09
C LEU A 1137 10.60 27.71 -0.97
N VAL A 1138 9.77 27.04 -1.78
CA VAL A 1138 8.32 27.26 -1.77
C VAL A 1138 7.70 26.82 -0.43
N ASN A 1139 8.13 25.68 0.12
CA ASN A 1139 7.65 25.18 1.41
C ASN A 1139 8.01 26.12 2.56
N ARG A 1140 9.25 26.61 2.61
CA ARG A 1140 9.72 27.53 3.64
C ARG A 1140 9.03 28.89 3.55
N ALA A 1141 8.87 29.43 2.34
CA ALA A 1141 8.11 30.66 2.11
C ALA A 1141 6.63 30.50 2.52
N SER A 1142 6.02 29.35 2.22
CA SER A 1142 4.64 29.03 2.62
C SER A 1142 4.48 28.83 4.12
N ALA A 1143 5.50 28.29 4.80
CA ALA A 1143 5.52 28.17 6.26
C ALA A 1143 5.68 29.54 6.93
N ALA A 1144 6.53 30.41 6.38
CA ALA A 1144 6.80 31.75 6.91
C ALA A 1144 5.52 32.59 7.03
N VAL A 1145 4.62 32.51 6.04
CA VAL A 1145 3.37 33.29 6.05
C VAL A 1145 2.32 32.78 7.05
N LYS A 1146 2.48 31.58 7.61
CA LYS A 1146 1.55 31.03 8.63
C LYS A 1146 1.52 31.88 9.90
N SER A 1147 2.57 32.67 10.19
CA SER A 1147 2.58 33.61 11.32
C SER A 1147 1.84 34.93 11.02
N GLY A 1148 1.15 35.04 9.87
CA GLY A 1148 0.38 36.23 9.49
C GLY A 1148 1.18 37.34 8.81
N GLY A 1149 2.47 37.13 8.54
CA GLY A 1149 3.34 38.09 7.84
C GLY A 1149 3.16 38.07 6.31
N ILE A 1150 3.52 39.17 5.65
CA ILE A 1150 3.39 39.35 4.20
C ILE A 1150 4.76 39.25 3.52
N ILE A 1151 4.89 38.44 2.47
CA ILE A 1151 6.12 38.38 1.66
C ILE A 1151 6.27 39.69 0.87
N ARG A 1152 7.32 40.44 1.17
CA ARG A 1152 7.61 41.76 0.58
C ARG A 1152 8.51 41.69 -0.64
N ALA A 1153 9.52 40.82 -0.64
CA ALA A 1153 10.39 40.59 -1.79
C ALA A 1153 11.15 39.27 -1.68
N MET A 1154 11.70 38.82 -2.80
CA MET A 1154 12.72 37.78 -2.87
C MET A 1154 14.06 38.40 -3.27
N LEU A 1155 15.11 38.13 -2.49
CA LEU A 1155 16.48 38.49 -2.81
C LEU A 1155 17.17 37.27 -3.42
N TRP A 1156 17.80 37.46 -4.58
CA TRP A 1156 18.40 36.39 -5.37
C TRP A 1156 19.86 36.68 -5.70
N PHE A 1157 20.80 35.86 -5.22
CA PHE A 1157 22.22 36.01 -5.55
C PHE A 1157 22.79 34.64 -5.94
N GLN A 1158 22.90 34.42 -7.25
CA GLN A 1158 23.34 33.17 -7.85
C GLN A 1158 23.88 33.40 -9.26
N GLY A 1159 24.71 32.48 -9.74
CA GLY A 1159 25.14 32.40 -11.15
C GLY A 1159 26.61 32.03 -11.31
N GLU A 1160 27.40 31.99 -10.23
CA GLU A 1160 28.83 31.70 -10.29
C GLU A 1160 29.10 30.27 -10.75
N SER A 1161 28.25 29.30 -10.38
CA SER A 1161 28.37 27.89 -10.79
C SER A 1161 28.07 27.69 -12.29
N ASP A 1162 27.15 28.49 -12.84
CA ASP A 1162 26.70 28.43 -14.24
C ASP A 1162 27.74 28.97 -15.23
N THR A 1163 28.85 29.52 -14.75
CA THR A 1163 29.95 30.03 -15.58
C THR A 1163 30.89 28.93 -16.10
N LYS A 1164 30.74 27.69 -15.64
CA LYS A 1164 31.61 26.55 -16.01
C LYS A 1164 31.31 26.00 -17.40
N ILE A 1165 30.03 25.92 -17.76
CA ILE A 1165 29.55 25.22 -18.95
C ILE A 1165 28.92 26.26 -19.89
N GLN A 1166 29.31 26.22 -21.17
CA GLN A 1166 28.85 27.20 -22.16
C GLN A 1166 27.34 27.17 -22.38
N GLU A 1167 26.75 25.99 -22.39
CA GLU A 1167 25.30 25.81 -22.55
C GLU A 1167 24.52 26.36 -21.35
N ASP A 1168 25.02 26.15 -20.13
CA ASP A 1168 24.42 26.69 -18.90
C ASP A 1168 24.49 28.22 -18.91
N ALA A 1169 25.65 28.79 -19.25
CA ALA A 1169 25.82 30.23 -19.31
C ALA A 1169 24.92 30.91 -20.35
N LEU A 1170 24.76 30.29 -21.54
CA LEU A 1170 23.89 30.80 -22.60
C LEU A 1170 22.39 30.65 -22.26
N SER A 1171 22.01 29.62 -21.49
CA SER A 1171 20.63 29.38 -21.09
C SER A 1171 20.23 30.04 -19.76
N TYR A 1172 21.20 30.58 -19.01
CA TYR A 1172 21.02 31.16 -17.68
C TYR A 1172 19.86 32.15 -17.58
N GLY A 1173 19.81 33.14 -18.48
CA GLY A 1173 18.76 34.16 -18.48
C GLY A 1173 17.35 33.58 -18.63
N ARG A 1174 17.16 32.61 -19.53
CA ARG A 1174 15.87 31.93 -19.73
C ARG A 1174 15.50 31.07 -18.52
N ASN A 1175 16.47 30.35 -17.97
CA ASN A 1175 16.25 29.51 -16.79
C ASN A 1175 15.86 30.37 -15.58
N LEU A 1176 16.50 31.53 -15.42
CA LEU A 1176 16.21 32.49 -14.36
C LEU A 1176 14.81 33.11 -14.50
N GLU A 1177 14.40 33.46 -15.72
CA GLU A 1177 13.03 33.92 -16.02
C GLU A 1177 11.98 32.86 -15.69
N THR A 1178 12.25 31.61 -16.07
CA THR A 1178 11.39 30.46 -15.77
C THR A 1178 11.30 30.24 -14.26
N PHE A 1179 12.42 30.29 -13.55
CA PHE A 1179 12.48 30.15 -12.10
C PHE A 1179 11.64 31.23 -11.40
N PHE A 1180 11.85 32.51 -11.70
CA PHE A 1180 11.09 33.62 -11.10
C PHE A 1180 9.60 33.53 -11.39
N THR A 1181 9.23 33.15 -12.62
CA THR A 1181 7.82 32.98 -13.01
C THR A 1181 7.17 31.84 -12.22
N ASN A 1182 7.88 30.72 -12.05
CA ASN A 1182 7.39 29.59 -11.28
C ASN A 1182 7.23 29.94 -9.79
N VAL A 1183 8.21 30.60 -9.17
CA VAL A 1183 8.10 31.02 -7.76
C VAL A 1183 6.90 31.94 -7.55
N ARG A 1184 6.69 32.90 -8.46
CA ARG A 1184 5.50 33.78 -8.43
C ARG A 1184 4.18 33.00 -8.54
N ALA A 1185 4.13 32.01 -9.43
CA ALA A 1185 2.93 31.19 -9.63
C ALA A 1185 2.62 30.33 -8.40
N ASP A 1186 3.61 29.62 -7.86
CA ASP A 1186 3.41 28.68 -6.76
C ASP A 1186 3.15 29.38 -5.42
N LEU A 1187 3.77 30.56 -5.19
CA LEU A 1187 3.43 31.41 -4.04
C LEU A 1187 2.15 32.24 -4.25
N ARG A 1188 1.55 32.20 -5.45
CA ARG A 1188 0.38 33.00 -5.84
C ARG A 1188 0.61 34.51 -5.71
N LEU A 1189 1.82 34.97 -5.99
CA LEU A 1189 2.25 36.38 -5.94
C LEU A 1189 2.76 36.82 -7.32
N PRO A 1190 1.87 37.08 -8.31
CA PRO A 1190 2.26 37.38 -9.69
C PRO A 1190 3.11 38.65 -9.84
N SER A 1191 3.03 39.57 -8.87
CA SER A 1191 3.75 40.84 -8.82
C SER A 1191 4.88 40.87 -7.78
N LEU A 1192 5.26 39.71 -7.20
CA LEU A 1192 6.31 39.62 -6.16
C LEU A 1192 7.58 40.38 -6.61
N PRO A 1193 8.02 41.41 -5.86
CA PRO A 1193 9.28 42.08 -6.14
C PRO A 1193 10.45 41.11 -5.99
N ILE A 1194 11.34 41.08 -6.98
CA ILE A 1194 12.55 40.27 -6.98
C ILE A 1194 13.75 41.18 -7.19
N ILE A 1195 14.74 41.08 -6.32
CA ILE A 1195 16.00 41.82 -6.45
C ILE A 1195 17.10 40.79 -6.64
N GLN A 1196 17.62 40.72 -7.86
CA GLN A 1196 18.75 39.86 -8.19
C GLN A 1196 20.08 40.61 -8.08
N VAL A 1197 21.17 39.87 -7.92
CA VAL A 1197 22.54 40.40 -7.87
C VAL A 1197 23.33 39.88 -9.06
N ALA A 1198 23.89 40.80 -9.88
CA ALA A 1198 24.84 40.42 -10.91
C ALA A 1198 26.16 40.00 -10.28
N VAL A 1199 26.59 38.77 -10.55
CA VAL A 1199 27.73 38.14 -9.88
C VAL A 1199 29.04 38.88 -10.12
N THR A 1200 29.92 38.95 -9.11
CA THR A 1200 31.23 39.63 -9.21
C THR A 1200 32.38 38.70 -9.58
N SER A 1201 32.19 37.40 -9.34
CA SER A 1201 33.16 36.33 -9.49
C SER A 1201 32.52 35.13 -10.20
N ALA A 1202 33.31 34.10 -10.47
CA ALA A 1202 32.89 32.95 -11.24
C ALA A 1202 33.68 31.71 -10.86
N GLU A 1203 33.06 30.54 -10.93
CA GLU A 1203 33.76 29.25 -10.82
C GLU A 1203 34.33 28.77 -12.17
N GLY A 1204 33.97 29.43 -13.27
CA GLY A 1204 34.40 29.15 -14.65
C GLY A 1204 34.72 30.42 -15.43
N THR A 1205 34.91 30.29 -16.75
CA THR A 1205 35.43 31.39 -17.60
C THR A 1205 34.36 32.31 -18.20
N LEU A 1206 33.07 31.96 -18.05
CA LEU A 1206 31.97 32.60 -18.78
C LEU A 1206 31.18 33.65 -17.98
N ILE A 1207 31.86 34.32 -17.03
CA ILE A 1207 31.24 35.33 -16.16
C ILE A 1207 30.52 36.45 -16.93
N ASP A 1208 31.11 36.92 -18.03
CA ASP A 1208 30.53 38.01 -18.82
C ASP A 1208 29.18 37.62 -19.44
N THR A 1209 28.99 36.34 -19.78
CA THR A 1209 27.72 35.82 -20.33
C THR A 1209 26.63 35.83 -19.26
N ILE A 1210 26.94 35.31 -18.07
CA ILE A 1210 26.02 35.31 -16.92
C ILE A 1210 25.63 36.74 -16.54
N ARG A 1211 26.63 37.62 -16.41
CA ARG A 1211 26.40 39.03 -16.05
C ARG A 1211 25.59 39.77 -17.11
N GLN A 1212 25.82 39.52 -18.39
CA GLN A 1212 24.99 40.08 -19.47
C GLN A 1212 23.52 39.64 -19.34
N ALA A 1213 23.28 38.37 -18.99
CA ALA A 1213 21.93 37.86 -18.77
C ALA A 1213 21.25 38.51 -17.54
N GLN A 1214 22.00 38.72 -16.44
CA GLN A 1214 21.48 39.33 -15.21
C GLN A 1214 21.20 40.83 -15.37
N LEU A 1215 22.15 41.59 -15.93
CA LEU A 1215 22.02 43.03 -16.16
C LEU A 1215 21.02 43.37 -17.27
N GLY A 1216 20.91 42.50 -18.27
CA GLY A 1216 19.99 42.62 -19.39
C GLY A 1216 18.59 42.05 -19.13
N PHE A 1217 18.31 41.60 -17.90
CA PHE A 1217 17.10 40.86 -17.56
C PHE A 1217 15.84 41.72 -17.64
N LYS A 1218 14.80 41.23 -18.32
CA LYS A 1218 13.57 41.98 -18.59
C LYS A 1218 12.34 41.20 -18.12
N LEU A 1219 12.08 41.25 -16.80
CA LEU A 1219 10.85 40.75 -16.21
C LEU A 1219 10.25 41.84 -15.31
N PRO A 1220 8.93 42.10 -15.36
CA PRO A 1220 8.29 43.10 -14.49
C PRO A 1220 8.55 42.83 -13.01
N ASN A 1221 8.68 43.90 -12.21
CA ASN A 1221 9.01 43.83 -10.78
C ASN A 1221 10.29 43.04 -10.46
N VAL A 1222 11.26 43.02 -11.39
CA VAL A 1222 12.61 42.50 -11.14
C VAL A 1222 13.61 43.63 -11.29
N ARG A 1223 14.50 43.79 -10.30
CA ARG A 1223 15.64 44.71 -10.35
C ARG A 1223 16.93 43.93 -10.20
N CYS A 1224 18.00 44.41 -10.83
CA CYS A 1224 19.34 43.86 -10.69
C CYS A 1224 20.24 44.90 -10.03
N ILE A 1225 20.94 44.52 -8.97
CA ILE A 1225 22.08 45.29 -8.45
C ILE A 1225 23.38 44.67 -8.98
N ASP A 1226 24.46 45.45 -9.06
CA ASP A 1226 25.73 44.97 -9.61
C ASP A 1226 26.81 44.87 -8.53
N ALA A 1227 27.27 43.65 -8.23
CA ALA A 1227 28.32 43.41 -7.24
C ALA A 1227 29.74 43.57 -7.82
N LYS A 1228 29.89 43.92 -9.10
CA LYS A 1228 31.20 43.99 -9.78
C LYS A 1228 32.18 44.91 -9.06
N GLY A 1229 33.38 44.38 -8.79
CA GLY A 1229 34.50 45.14 -8.22
C GLY A 1229 34.51 45.21 -6.70
N LEU A 1230 33.55 44.56 -6.04
CA LEU A 1230 33.61 44.31 -4.61
C LEU A 1230 34.75 43.35 -4.27
N GLN A 1231 35.28 43.47 -3.05
CA GLN A 1231 36.44 42.70 -2.62
C GLN A 1231 36.07 41.22 -2.41
N LEU A 1232 36.89 40.36 -3.01
CA LEU A 1232 36.81 38.92 -2.85
C LEU A 1232 37.75 38.46 -1.74
N LYS A 1233 37.44 37.32 -1.16
CA LYS A 1233 38.31 36.59 -0.26
C LYS A 1233 39.52 36.04 -1.04
N SER A 1234 40.44 35.43 -0.29
CA SER A 1234 41.63 34.77 -0.85
C SER A 1234 41.34 33.59 -1.79
N ASP A 1235 40.07 33.16 -1.91
CA ASP A 1235 39.64 32.13 -2.86
C ASP A 1235 39.23 32.69 -4.23
N ASP A 1236 39.29 34.02 -4.42
CA ASP A 1236 38.89 34.74 -5.63
C ASP A 1236 37.46 34.41 -6.11
N LEU A 1237 36.62 33.90 -5.21
CA LEU A 1237 35.26 33.45 -5.52
C LEU A 1237 34.22 34.08 -4.60
N HIS A 1238 34.45 34.10 -3.30
CA HIS A 1238 33.46 34.57 -2.33
C HIS A 1238 33.74 36.00 -1.88
N LEU A 1239 32.69 36.76 -1.58
CA LEU A 1239 32.82 38.12 -1.06
C LEU A 1239 33.40 38.13 0.37
N THR A 1240 34.13 39.20 0.72
CA THR A 1240 34.52 39.49 2.11
C THR A 1240 33.31 39.92 2.94
N ALA A 1241 33.41 39.87 4.28
CA ALA A 1241 32.32 40.32 5.16
C ALA A 1241 31.95 41.80 4.91
N GLU A 1242 32.93 42.66 4.66
CA GLU A 1242 32.71 44.07 4.32
C GLU A 1242 31.99 44.24 2.98
N SER A 1243 32.29 43.38 2.01
CA SER A 1243 31.65 43.40 0.70
C SER A 1243 30.22 42.90 0.76
N GLU A 1244 29.92 41.88 1.58
CA GLU A 1244 28.56 41.41 1.84
C GLU A 1244 27.71 42.51 2.52
N VAL A 1245 28.30 43.31 3.41
CA VAL A 1245 27.65 44.52 3.96
C VAL A 1245 27.31 45.53 2.88
N GLN A 1246 28.19 45.74 1.90
CA GLN A 1246 27.91 46.64 0.78
C GLN A 1246 26.77 46.10 -0.10
N VAL A 1247 26.75 44.80 -0.40
CA VAL A 1247 25.65 44.15 -1.13
C VAL A 1247 24.33 44.30 -0.37
N GLY A 1248 24.31 44.04 0.94
CA GLY A 1248 23.11 44.20 1.77
C GLY A 1248 22.54 45.63 1.73
N LYS A 1249 23.40 46.65 1.78
CA LYS A 1249 23.00 48.07 1.62
C LYS A 1249 22.40 48.33 0.23
N MET A 1250 23.03 47.81 -0.83
CA MET A 1250 22.54 47.95 -2.20
C MET A 1250 21.18 47.26 -2.41
N LEU A 1251 20.97 46.09 -1.78
CA LEU A 1251 19.67 45.39 -1.80
C LEU A 1251 18.59 46.20 -1.09
N ALA A 1252 18.91 46.82 0.06
CA ALA A 1252 17.96 47.66 0.80
C ALA A 1252 17.59 48.90 -0.02
N ASP A 1253 18.56 49.53 -0.67
CA ASP A 1253 18.35 50.67 -1.57
C ASP A 1253 17.44 50.30 -2.75
N ALA A 1254 17.69 49.16 -3.40
CA ALA A 1254 16.87 48.66 -4.50
C ALA A 1254 15.44 48.30 -4.05
N PHE A 1255 15.27 47.78 -2.83
CA PHE A 1255 13.95 47.51 -2.26
C PHE A 1255 13.12 48.79 -2.10
N PHE A 1256 13.71 49.87 -1.57
CA PHE A 1256 12.99 51.14 -1.43
C PHE A 1256 12.61 51.80 -2.76
N GLN A 1257 13.32 51.49 -3.85
CA GLN A 1257 12.90 51.93 -5.19
C GLN A 1257 11.57 51.27 -5.60
N PHE A 1258 11.36 49.98 -5.28
CA PHE A 1258 10.04 49.35 -5.46
C PHE A 1258 8.99 49.94 -4.52
N TYR A 1259 9.36 50.17 -3.26
CA TYR A 1259 8.43 50.67 -2.24
C TYR A 1259 7.92 52.09 -2.52
N SER A 1260 8.78 52.95 -3.07
CA SER A 1260 8.43 54.34 -3.46
C SER A 1260 7.62 54.44 -4.76
N GLU A 1261 7.77 53.48 -5.67
CA GLU A 1261 6.96 53.39 -6.89
C GLU A 1261 5.53 52.89 -6.62
N GLN A 1262 5.32 52.10 -5.56
CA GLN A 1262 3.99 51.61 -5.16
C GLN A 1262 3.17 52.62 -4.35
N SER A 1263 3.82 53.58 -3.68
CA SER A 1263 3.15 54.64 -2.90
C SER A 1263 2.71 55.87 -3.72
N THR A 1264 2.98 55.88 -5.04
CA THR A 1264 2.68 57.00 -5.95
C THR A 1264 1.57 56.72 -6.97
N THR A 1265 0.89 55.58 -6.90
CA THR A 1265 -0.35 55.31 -7.64
C THR A 1265 -1.56 55.33 -6.68
N PRO A 1266 -2.58 56.19 -6.92
CA PRO A 1266 -3.78 56.30 -6.08
C PRO A 1266 -4.58 55.01 -5.93
#